data_AF-A0A2G1ZAI8-F1
#
_entry.id   AF-A0A2G1ZAI8-F1
#
_cell.length_a   1.000
_cell.length_b   1.000
_cell.length_c   1.000
_cell.angle_alpha   90.00
_cell.angle_beta   90.00
_cell.angle_gamma   90.00
#
_symmetry.space_group_name_H-M   'P 1'
#
loop_
_entity.id
_entity.type
_entity.pdbx_description
1 polymer ?
#
loop_
_entity_poly.entity_id
_entity_poly.type
_entity_poly.pdbx_seq_one_letter_code
_entity_poly.pdbx_strand_id
1 'polypeptide(L)'
;MISLPYQKYLLGECVINCHDMTISVGDNSVQLPAKVFEFLKLLILHAGQTVTKEQAIDEVWLGNVEVGKRGTGNAIWQLRKSLTELSIEPESYFKTITKVGYQLLITPTGIEEIPVAQVSVNNKHSRISIRYLPYIFTGLILTVIATVVVTVFLPDAVQPHAEKLVTRITNFEGVEEQAAISPDGRYMAFQWRREKRKGQLYIKDLSDSDAPLRQITMTSDKETSPTWSPDGLSLAYLRFSQQGKCSVHVRELITNRDHLIDTNCMSIGYLHSLEWSPDGERLAYAKSQEDRVSVVTYHFESAEISAFTFPAAGEEDLLMSWSADSQQLVFVRSVEMKAKIFVKSFTQDAQLLIDGETMVIGLEWDRQANQVYFNALRDGNFVIELFDIESQKLMDFHRDDTISSLALNYGTRELYYSRHLAQEHITIRSLSDGQVHRQLASSSRDMFGQAVASSRDILFLSNRSGAWELWLKQETVSKQLTREQGLVSIPAASPVNNQFVIAMKPEQSVNYELYLGTLPNEKLAPLPGIDGDVRNPSFSRDGTQVYFSSNMAGQWGIYRYTLASEEVEMIAENGKFAIEDEHGGLYYSKDNLAGIFYLPADGNGEYLATAELAATDWGSFFYHDAELYFLKRTDDEDILVRLDDEGREHVAFSLPALSIRNERALSISNNNRVVVSMLGINDADIYSVPLRSL
;
A
#
# COMPACT_ATOMS: atom_id res chain seq x y z
N MET A 1 34.35 -7.55 -12.60
CA MET A 1 33.64 -8.36 -13.60
C MET A 1 34.65 -9.26 -14.27
N ILE A 2 34.32 -10.55 -14.36
CA ILE A 2 35.18 -11.58 -14.93
C ILE A 2 35.20 -11.37 -16.45
N SER A 3 36.37 -11.27 -17.08
CA SER A 3 36.46 -11.10 -18.54
C SER A 3 36.70 -12.44 -19.21
N LEU A 4 35.92 -12.74 -20.25
CA LEU A 4 36.08 -13.93 -21.07
C LEU A 4 36.65 -13.54 -22.45
N PRO A 5 37.53 -14.34 -23.07
CA PRO A 5 38.16 -14.01 -24.34
C PRO A 5 37.21 -14.00 -25.55
N TYR A 6 36.04 -14.65 -25.48
CA TYR A 6 35.06 -14.69 -26.57
C TYR A 6 33.71 -14.12 -26.12
N GLN A 7 32.94 -13.57 -27.06
CA GLN A 7 31.58 -13.10 -26.78
C GLN A 7 30.53 -14.22 -26.79
N LYS A 8 30.83 -15.36 -27.44
CA LYS A 8 29.98 -16.55 -27.46
C LYS A 8 30.77 -17.81 -27.16
N TYR A 9 30.15 -18.73 -26.43
CA TYR A 9 30.71 -20.03 -26.10
C TYR A 9 29.74 -21.14 -26.45
N LEU A 10 30.26 -22.26 -26.94
CA LEU A 10 29.55 -23.52 -26.99
C LEU A 10 29.91 -24.34 -25.75
N LEU A 11 28.90 -24.66 -24.95
CA LEU A 11 28.94 -25.63 -23.85
C LEU A 11 28.08 -26.81 -24.28
N GLY A 12 28.68 -27.86 -24.84
CA GLY A 12 27.94 -29.03 -25.31
C GLY A 12 26.97 -28.63 -26.43
N GLU A 13 25.67 -28.71 -26.17
CA GLU A 13 24.62 -28.28 -27.11
C GLU A 13 24.13 -26.84 -26.84
N CYS A 14 24.56 -26.24 -25.74
CA CYS A 14 24.16 -24.90 -25.33
C CYS A 14 25.07 -23.83 -25.93
N VAL A 15 24.48 -22.79 -26.50
CA VAL A 15 25.17 -21.56 -26.91
C VAL A 15 25.01 -20.52 -25.80
N ILE A 16 26.13 -20.05 -25.27
CA ILE A 16 26.20 -18.99 -24.27
C ILE A 16 26.53 -17.68 -24.98
N ASN A 17 25.68 -16.67 -24.84
CA ASN A 17 25.93 -15.34 -25.36
C ASN A 17 26.26 -14.39 -24.21
N CYS A 18 27.50 -13.89 -24.18
CA CYS A 18 28.01 -13.03 -23.12
C CYS A 18 27.48 -11.59 -23.19
N HIS A 19 26.97 -11.15 -24.35
CA HIS A 19 26.36 -9.83 -24.50
C HIS A 19 24.95 -9.82 -23.89
N ASP A 20 24.14 -10.83 -24.24
CA ASP A 20 22.73 -10.90 -23.86
C ASP A 20 22.51 -11.65 -22.53
N MET A 21 23.58 -12.23 -21.96
CA MET A 21 23.58 -13.08 -20.76
C MET A 21 22.63 -14.29 -20.88
N THR A 22 22.60 -14.93 -22.05
CA THR A 22 21.64 -16.00 -22.37
C THR A 22 22.32 -17.35 -22.59
N ILE A 23 21.56 -18.42 -22.31
CA ILE A 23 21.84 -19.80 -22.70
C ILE A 23 20.76 -20.22 -23.70
N SER A 24 21.15 -20.70 -24.88
CA SER A 24 20.19 -21.18 -25.88
C SER A 24 20.50 -22.57 -26.43
N VAL A 25 19.46 -23.29 -26.83
CA VAL A 25 19.52 -24.58 -27.54
C VAL A 25 18.47 -24.55 -28.64
N GLY A 26 18.91 -24.55 -29.91
CA GLY A 26 18.00 -24.34 -31.05
C GLY A 26 17.32 -22.95 -30.99
N ASP A 27 16.00 -22.93 -31.07
CA ASP A 27 15.18 -21.70 -30.98
C ASP A 27 14.81 -21.32 -29.53
N ASN A 28 15.11 -22.18 -28.55
CA ASN A 28 14.80 -21.93 -27.14
C ASN A 28 15.96 -21.20 -26.45
N SER A 29 15.66 -20.18 -25.66
CA SER A 29 16.66 -19.35 -24.97
C SER A 29 16.19 -18.97 -23.57
N VAL A 30 17.11 -18.98 -22.61
CA VAL A 30 16.90 -18.57 -21.21
C VAL A 30 17.89 -17.47 -20.86
N GLN A 31 17.41 -16.34 -20.36
CA GLN A 31 18.24 -15.24 -19.88
C GLN A 31 18.60 -15.45 -18.40
N LEU A 32 19.87 -15.23 -18.05
CA LEU A 32 20.38 -15.41 -16.70
C LEU A 32 20.55 -14.06 -15.97
N PRO A 33 20.23 -13.99 -14.66
CA PRO A 33 20.55 -12.82 -13.84
C PRO A 33 22.06 -12.55 -13.81
N ALA A 34 22.47 -11.28 -13.77
CA ALA A 34 23.87 -10.86 -13.92
C ALA A 34 24.85 -11.60 -12.99
N LYS A 35 24.53 -11.76 -11.70
CA LYS A 35 25.40 -12.50 -10.75
C LYS A 35 25.47 -14.00 -11.01
N VAL A 36 24.39 -14.59 -11.52
CA VAL A 36 24.36 -16.00 -11.95
C VAL A 36 25.21 -16.17 -13.21
N PHE A 37 25.14 -15.22 -14.13
CA PHE A 37 25.95 -15.20 -15.34
C PHE A 37 27.44 -14.98 -15.04
N GLU A 38 27.79 -14.05 -14.14
CA GLU A 38 29.18 -13.87 -13.69
C GLU A 38 29.72 -15.15 -13.02
N PHE A 39 28.89 -15.86 -12.24
CA PHE A 39 29.27 -17.16 -11.69
C PHE A 39 29.47 -18.23 -12.78
N LEU A 40 28.64 -18.24 -13.84
CA LEU A 40 28.86 -19.09 -15.01
C LEU A 40 30.17 -18.74 -15.73
N LYS A 41 30.51 -17.46 -15.87
CA LYS A 41 31.78 -17.02 -16.47
C LYS A 41 32.98 -17.50 -15.64
N LEU A 42 32.88 -17.46 -14.32
CA LEU A 42 33.90 -18.02 -13.43
C LEU A 42 34.07 -19.53 -13.68
N LEU A 43 32.96 -20.26 -13.79
CA LEU A 43 32.96 -21.69 -14.09
C LEU A 43 33.53 -22.02 -15.48
N ILE A 44 33.28 -21.18 -16.49
CA ILE A 44 33.86 -21.29 -17.84
C ILE A 44 35.36 -21.06 -17.80
N LEU A 45 35.82 -20.05 -17.07
CA LEU A 45 37.24 -19.70 -16.94
C LEU A 45 38.04 -20.81 -16.23
N HIS A 46 37.39 -21.53 -15.31
CA HIS A 46 37.94 -22.68 -14.58
C HIS A 46 37.32 -24.01 -15.01
N ALA A 47 36.94 -24.15 -16.29
CA ALA A 47 36.32 -25.38 -16.78
C ALA A 47 37.18 -26.62 -16.49
N GLY A 48 36.54 -27.71 -16.02
CA GLY A 48 37.24 -28.91 -15.59
C GLY A 48 37.95 -28.81 -14.25
N GLN A 49 37.97 -27.64 -13.58
CA GLN A 49 38.48 -27.44 -12.22
C GLN A 49 37.34 -27.10 -11.25
N THR A 50 37.57 -27.31 -9.94
CA THR A 50 36.58 -26.95 -8.92
C THR A 50 36.75 -25.48 -8.56
N VAL A 51 35.72 -24.68 -8.82
CA VAL A 51 35.59 -23.32 -8.28
C VAL A 51 35.10 -23.44 -6.84
N THR A 52 35.91 -23.01 -5.88
CA THR A 52 35.55 -23.08 -4.45
C THR A 52 34.48 -22.04 -4.12
N LYS A 53 33.72 -22.27 -3.04
CA LYS A 53 32.74 -21.28 -2.57
C LYS A 53 33.42 -19.96 -2.21
N GLU A 54 34.58 -20.02 -1.57
CA GLU A 54 35.37 -18.84 -1.21
C GLU A 54 35.82 -18.07 -2.45
N GLN A 55 36.36 -18.75 -3.47
CA GLN A 55 36.76 -18.11 -4.72
C GLN A 55 35.56 -17.45 -5.42
N ALA A 56 34.42 -18.13 -5.45
CA ALA A 56 33.20 -17.57 -6.02
C ALA A 56 32.73 -16.34 -5.26
N ILE A 57 32.77 -16.35 -3.92
CA ILE A 57 32.45 -15.21 -3.06
C ILE A 57 33.38 -14.03 -3.36
N ASP A 58 34.68 -14.26 -3.47
CA ASP A 58 35.65 -13.20 -3.70
C ASP A 58 35.51 -12.59 -5.11
N GLU A 59 35.34 -13.41 -6.14
CA GLU A 59 35.34 -12.93 -7.53
C GLU A 59 33.97 -12.43 -8.03
N VAL A 60 32.88 -13.06 -7.58
CA VAL A 60 31.51 -12.71 -8.03
C VAL A 60 30.79 -11.81 -7.02
N TRP A 61 30.98 -12.04 -5.73
CA TRP A 61 30.38 -11.27 -4.64
C TRP A 61 31.35 -10.29 -3.97
N LEU A 62 32.52 -10.05 -4.57
CA LEU A 62 33.49 -9.04 -4.13
C LEU A 62 33.90 -9.18 -2.66
N GLY A 63 33.98 -10.43 -2.16
CA GLY A 63 34.36 -10.74 -0.78
C GLY A 63 33.24 -10.62 0.26
N ASN A 64 31.99 -10.34 -0.16
CA ASN A 64 30.85 -10.31 0.77
C ASN A 64 30.43 -11.74 1.18
N VAL A 65 30.97 -12.21 2.30
CA VAL A 65 30.80 -13.58 2.80
C VAL A 65 29.33 -13.91 3.15
N GLU A 66 28.58 -12.97 3.73
CA GLU A 66 27.18 -13.20 4.14
C GLU A 66 26.27 -13.40 2.93
N VAL A 67 26.38 -12.53 1.93
CA VAL A 67 25.60 -12.64 0.70
C VAL A 67 26.08 -13.80 -0.16
N GLY A 68 27.39 -13.96 -0.33
CA GLY A 68 27.95 -14.95 -1.25
C GLY A 68 27.81 -16.41 -0.79
N LYS A 69 27.71 -16.69 0.52
CA LYS A 69 27.38 -18.05 1.02
C LYS A 69 26.02 -18.54 0.53
N ARG A 70 25.01 -17.67 0.54
CA ARG A 70 23.67 -17.96 -0.01
C ARG A 70 23.66 -17.81 -1.54
N GLY A 71 24.39 -16.83 -2.07
CA GLY A 71 24.48 -16.50 -3.48
C GLY A 71 25.05 -17.62 -4.34
N THR A 72 26.14 -18.28 -3.91
CA THR A 72 26.76 -19.40 -4.64
C THR A 72 25.81 -20.59 -4.81
N GLY A 73 25.06 -20.93 -3.76
CA GLY A 73 24.04 -21.99 -3.79
C GLY A 73 22.85 -21.64 -4.69
N ASN A 74 22.40 -20.39 -4.66
CA ASN A 74 21.33 -19.93 -5.54
C ASN A 74 21.78 -19.88 -7.01
N ALA A 75 23.01 -19.43 -7.28
CA ALA A 75 23.53 -19.33 -8.63
C ALA A 75 23.64 -20.70 -9.32
N ILE A 76 24.17 -21.73 -8.63
CA ILE A 76 24.20 -23.08 -9.21
C ILE A 76 22.80 -23.67 -9.40
N TRP A 77 21.86 -23.36 -8.50
CA TRP A 77 20.48 -23.83 -8.61
C TRP A 77 19.79 -23.21 -9.82
N GLN A 78 19.95 -21.91 -10.05
CA GLN A 78 19.44 -21.21 -11.22
C GLN A 78 20.04 -21.76 -12.52
N LEU A 79 21.37 -21.94 -12.58
CA LEU A 79 22.02 -22.52 -13.76
C LEU A 79 21.46 -23.92 -14.10
N ARG A 80 21.23 -24.75 -13.08
CA ARG A 80 20.65 -26.08 -13.28
C ARG A 80 19.20 -26.00 -13.74
N LYS A 81 18.41 -25.09 -13.16
CA LYS A 81 17.03 -24.85 -13.57
C LYS A 81 16.94 -24.41 -15.04
N SER A 82 17.79 -23.47 -15.46
CA SER A 82 17.84 -23.00 -16.85
C SER A 82 18.22 -24.10 -17.83
N LEU A 83 19.13 -25.01 -17.47
CA LEU A 83 19.40 -26.19 -18.29
C LEU A 83 18.19 -27.13 -18.37
N THR A 84 17.50 -27.39 -17.26
CA THR A 84 16.28 -28.20 -17.26
C THR A 84 15.18 -27.61 -18.15
N GLU A 85 15.00 -26.28 -18.15
CA GLU A 85 14.04 -25.57 -19.01
C GLU A 85 14.37 -25.73 -20.50
N LEU A 86 15.66 -25.80 -20.84
CA LEU A 86 16.15 -26.10 -22.18
C LEU A 86 16.16 -27.61 -22.50
N SER A 87 15.53 -28.43 -21.66
CA SER A 87 15.50 -29.89 -21.79
C SER A 87 16.89 -30.56 -21.76
N ILE A 88 17.85 -29.96 -21.05
CA ILE A 88 19.21 -30.46 -20.85
C ILE A 88 19.36 -31.00 -19.42
N GLU A 89 19.97 -32.18 -19.27
CA GLU A 89 20.24 -32.76 -17.95
C GLU A 89 21.36 -31.99 -17.21
N PRO A 90 21.09 -31.31 -16.09
CA PRO A 90 22.07 -30.40 -15.50
C PRO A 90 23.28 -31.10 -14.85
N GLU A 91 23.11 -32.35 -14.42
CA GLU A 91 24.20 -33.14 -13.82
C GLU A 91 25.26 -33.55 -14.86
N SER A 92 24.95 -33.45 -16.16
CA SER A 92 25.95 -33.62 -17.23
C SER A 92 26.84 -32.40 -17.43
N TYR A 93 26.42 -31.22 -16.92
CA TYR A 93 27.15 -29.95 -17.04
C TYR A 93 27.82 -29.52 -15.73
N PHE A 94 27.17 -29.73 -14.59
CA PHE A 94 27.65 -29.20 -13.31
C PHE A 94 27.72 -30.26 -12.21
N LYS A 95 28.92 -30.44 -11.66
CA LYS A 95 29.16 -31.31 -10.51
C LYS A 95 29.28 -30.49 -9.23
N THR A 96 28.57 -30.92 -8.19
CA THR A 96 28.73 -30.38 -6.83
C THR A 96 29.79 -31.17 -6.07
N ILE A 97 30.80 -30.49 -5.55
CA ILE A 97 31.77 -31.06 -4.61
C ILE A 97 31.35 -30.65 -3.20
N THR A 98 30.80 -31.59 -2.44
CA THR A 98 30.20 -31.34 -1.13
C THR A 98 31.14 -30.56 -0.21
N LYS A 99 30.65 -29.46 0.36
CA LYS A 99 31.39 -28.50 1.22
C LYS A 99 32.54 -27.74 0.56
N VAL A 100 32.86 -27.97 -0.71
CA VAL A 100 33.99 -27.33 -1.40
C VAL A 100 33.51 -26.30 -2.43
N GLY A 101 32.66 -26.70 -3.37
CA GLY A 101 32.30 -25.83 -4.49
C GLY A 101 31.68 -26.56 -5.67
N TYR A 102 31.85 -26.00 -6.86
CA TYR A 102 31.17 -26.43 -8.08
C TYR A 102 32.16 -26.54 -9.24
N GLN A 103 31.93 -27.50 -10.13
CA GLN A 103 32.78 -27.78 -11.27
C GLN A 103 31.93 -27.85 -12.54
N LEU A 104 32.37 -27.15 -13.59
CA LEU A 104 31.85 -27.32 -14.95
C LEU A 104 32.52 -28.54 -15.60
N LEU A 105 31.70 -29.50 -16.01
CA LEU A 105 32.13 -30.78 -16.58
C LEU A 105 32.39 -30.71 -18.09
N ILE A 106 31.75 -29.77 -18.77
CA ILE A 106 31.86 -29.58 -20.21
C ILE A 106 32.99 -28.59 -20.53
N THR A 107 33.78 -28.90 -21.54
CA THR A 107 34.85 -27.99 -21.99
C THR A 107 34.27 -26.90 -22.91
N PRO A 108 34.37 -25.62 -22.54
CA PRO A 108 33.88 -24.51 -23.35
C PRO A 108 34.69 -24.32 -24.63
N THR A 109 34.00 -24.09 -25.75
CA THR A 109 34.62 -23.73 -27.02
C THR A 109 34.18 -22.32 -27.41
N GLY A 110 35.13 -21.40 -27.59
CA GLY A 110 34.82 -20.04 -28.05
C GLY A 110 34.38 -20.02 -29.51
N ILE A 111 33.36 -19.21 -29.84
CA ILE A 111 32.89 -19.01 -31.22
C ILE A 111 33.50 -17.70 -31.76
N GLU A 112 34.39 -17.80 -32.75
CA GLU A 112 34.88 -16.63 -33.50
C GLU A 112 33.85 -16.20 -34.54
N GLU A 113 33.31 -14.99 -34.41
CA GLU A 113 32.45 -14.42 -35.46
C GLU A 113 33.30 -13.91 -36.63
N ILE A 114 33.13 -14.51 -37.82
CA ILE A 114 33.60 -13.95 -39.08
C ILE A 114 32.58 -12.88 -39.54
N PRO A 115 33.00 -11.67 -39.96
CA PRO A 115 32.07 -10.65 -40.43
C PRO A 115 31.37 -11.10 -41.72
N VAL A 116 30.04 -11.13 -41.73
CA VAL A 116 29.25 -11.52 -42.90
C VAL A 116 29.21 -10.37 -43.92
N ALA A 117 29.71 -10.65 -45.13
CA ALA A 117 29.62 -9.76 -46.29
C ALA A 117 28.19 -9.71 -46.86
N GLN A 118 27.75 -8.52 -47.25
CA GLN A 118 26.45 -8.27 -47.87
C GLN A 118 26.32 -9.00 -49.22
N VAL A 119 25.27 -9.82 -49.37
CA VAL A 119 24.90 -10.45 -50.65
C VAL A 119 23.78 -9.65 -51.31
N SER A 120 24.07 -9.13 -52.51
CA SER A 120 23.11 -8.53 -53.43
C SER A 120 22.24 -9.61 -54.09
N VAL A 121 20.92 -9.48 -54.00
CA VAL A 121 19.97 -10.39 -54.67
C VAL A 121 19.73 -9.91 -56.11
N ASN A 122 19.99 -10.79 -57.07
CA ASN A 122 19.78 -10.54 -58.50
C ASN A 122 18.50 -11.25 -58.97
N ASN A 123 17.51 -10.49 -59.44
CA ASN A 123 16.23 -11.01 -59.90
C ASN A 123 16.34 -11.66 -61.29
N LYS A 124 15.84 -12.90 -61.43
CA LYS A 124 15.49 -13.48 -62.74
C LYS A 124 14.03 -13.92 -62.73
N HIS A 125 13.21 -13.22 -63.50
CA HIS A 125 11.84 -13.61 -63.80
C HIS A 125 11.81 -14.79 -64.78
N SER A 126 11.17 -15.89 -64.40
CA SER A 126 10.72 -16.94 -65.33
C SER A 126 9.26 -16.69 -65.73
N ARG A 127 8.98 -16.66 -67.04
CA ARG A 127 7.63 -16.57 -67.60
C ARG A 127 6.90 -17.92 -67.48
N ILE A 128 5.74 -17.93 -66.82
CA ILE A 128 4.82 -19.08 -66.75
C ILE A 128 3.66 -18.88 -67.75
N SER A 129 3.29 -19.95 -68.44
CA SER A 129 2.34 -19.99 -69.55
C SER A 129 0.87 -19.83 -69.10
N ILE A 130 0.12 -19.05 -69.90
CA ILE A 130 -1.24 -18.59 -69.65
C ILE A 130 -2.25 -19.67 -70.06
N ARG A 131 -2.82 -20.39 -69.09
CA ARG A 131 -4.06 -21.16 -69.31
C ARG A 131 -4.98 -21.32 -68.08
N TYR A 132 -4.58 -20.83 -66.91
CA TYR A 132 -5.36 -20.94 -65.65
C TYR A 132 -5.77 -19.58 -65.04
N LEU A 133 -5.60 -18.49 -65.79
CA LEU A 133 -5.81 -17.11 -65.32
C LEU A 133 -7.21 -16.84 -64.70
N PRO A 134 -8.36 -17.34 -65.23
CA PRO A 134 -9.66 -17.07 -64.60
C PRO A 134 -9.89 -17.83 -63.29
N TYR A 135 -9.22 -18.97 -63.08
CA TYR A 135 -9.32 -19.76 -61.84
C TYR A 135 -8.43 -19.21 -60.73
N ILE A 136 -7.28 -18.64 -61.09
CA ILE A 136 -6.40 -17.94 -60.15
C ILE A 136 -7.08 -16.67 -59.64
N PHE A 137 -7.74 -15.88 -60.51
CA PHE A 137 -8.44 -14.66 -60.09
C PHE A 137 -9.64 -14.93 -59.18
N THR A 138 -10.41 -15.99 -59.43
CA THR A 138 -11.55 -16.37 -58.58
C THR A 138 -11.09 -16.92 -57.22
N GLY A 139 -10.03 -17.72 -57.19
CA GLY A 139 -9.39 -18.15 -55.94
C GLY A 139 -8.79 -16.99 -55.13
N LEU A 140 -8.20 -15.99 -55.80
CA LEU A 140 -7.62 -14.81 -55.16
C LEU A 140 -8.69 -13.88 -54.59
N ILE A 141 -9.82 -13.72 -55.30
CA ILE A 141 -10.96 -12.94 -54.80
C ILE A 141 -11.60 -13.63 -53.59
N LEU A 142 -11.78 -14.96 -53.64
CA LEU A 142 -12.34 -15.70 -52.51
C LEU A 142 -11.41 -15.70 -51.29
N THR A 143 -10.09 -15.76 -51.50
CA THR A 143 -9.13 -15.62 -50.40
C THR A 143 -9.14 -14.21 -49.83
N VAL A 144 -9.13 -13.16 -50.65
CA VAL A 144 -9.22 -11.77 -50.16
C VAL A 144 -10.52 -11.53 -49.39
N ILE A 145 -11.66 -12.04 -49.89
CA ILE A 145 -12.94 -11.94 -49.16
C ILE A 145 -12.88 -12.72 -47.85
N ALA A 146 -12.32 -13.93 -47.85
CA ALA A 146 -12.15 -14.71 -46.62
C ALA A 146 -11.21 -14.01 -45.63
N THR A 147 -10.12 -13.39 -46.08
CA THR A 147 -9.21 -12.62 -45.24
C THR A 147 -9.91 -11.39 -44.69
N VAL A 148 -10.68 -10.65 -45.50
CA VAL A 148 -11.47 -9.50 -45.04
C VAL A 148 -12.52 -9.93 -44.02
N VAL A 149 -13.19 -11.06 -44.23
CA VAL A 149 -14.17 -11.60 -43.29
C VAL A 149 -13.50 -12.03 -41.98
N VAL A 150 -12.33 -12.68 -42.05
CA VAL A 150 -11.50 -13.04 -40.89
C VAL A 150 -11.03 -11.79 -40.15
N THR A 151 -10.60 -10.73 -40.84
CA THR A 151 -10.11 -9.50 -40.19
C THR A 151 -11.21 -8.59 -39.67
N VAL A 152 -12.41 -8.62 -40.26
CA VAL A 152 -13.53 -7.73 -39.88
C VAL A 152 -14.48 -8.41 -38.89
N PHE A 153 -14.61 -9.75 -38.92
CA PHE A 153 -15.62 -10.46 -38.14
C PHE A 153 -15.07 -11.50 -37.15
N LEU A 154 -13.75 -11.74 -37.07
CA LEU A 154 -13.20 -12.39 -35.88
C LEU A 154 -13.03 -11.32 -34.79
N PRO A 155 -13.55 -11.56 -33.56
CA PRO A 155 -13.18 -10.73 -32.43
C PRO A 155 -11.66 -10.80 -32.28
N ASP A 156 -11.01 -9.65 -32.03
CA ASP A 156 -9.58 -9.58 -31.78
C ASP A 156 -9.19 -10.74 -30.86
N ALA A 157 -8.44 -11.69 -31.43
CA ALA A 157 -7.83 -12.72 -30.61
C ALA A 157 -6.93 -11.95 -29.64
N VAL A 158 -7.35 -11.93 -28.38
CA VAL A 158 -6.62 -11.32 -27.26
C VAL A 158 -5.20 -11.85 -27.36
N GLN A 159 -4.29 -11.04 -27.91
CA GLN A 159 -2.88 -11.35 -27.79
C GLN A 159 -2.62 -11.40 -26.29
N PRO A 160 -1.97 -12.47 -25.77
CA PRO A 160 -1.54 -12.48 -24.39
C PRO A 160 -0.67 -11.23 -24.22
N HIS A 161 -1.17 -10.25 -23.48
CA HIS A 161 -0.40 -9.05 -23.12
C HIS A 161 0.88 -9.57 -22.49
N ALA A 162 2.04 -9.18 -23.03
CA ALA A 162 3.29 -9.32 -22.32
C ALA A 162 3.07 -8.69 -20.94
N GLU A 163 3.20 -9.51 -19.89
CA GLU A 163 2.98 -9.10 -18.51
C GLU A 163 3.92 -7.93 -18.24
N LYS A 164 3.34 -6.75 -18.00
CA LYS A 164 4.10 -5.52 -17.83
C LYS A 164 4.96 -5.66 -16.58
N LEU A 165 6.27 -5.58 -16.75
CA LEU A 165 7.23 -5.68 -15.65
C LEU A 165 7.11 -4.43 -14.75
N VAL A 166 6.34 -4.56 -13.68
CA VAL A 166 6.41 -3.68 -12.51
C VAL A 166 7.82 -3.82 -11.92
N THR A 167 8.52 -2.70 -11.76
CA THR A 167 9.90 -2.69 -11.25
C THR A 167 9.92 -2.11 -9.85
N ARG A 168 10.58 -2.79 -8.91
CA ARG A 168 10.81 -2.25 -7.56
C ARG A 168 12.01 -1.29 -7.59
N ILE A 169 11.84 -0.08 -7.09
CA ILE A 169 12.84 1.00 -7.09
C ILE A 169 13.52 1.14 -5.74
N THR A 170 12.78 1.02 -4.64
CA THR A 170 13.32 1.02 -3.27
C THR A 170 13.01 -0.28 -2.56
N ASN A 171 13.80 -0.59 -1.53
CA ASN A 171 13.68 -1.79 -0.71
C ASN A 171 14.27 -1.56 0.69
N PHE A 172 14.14 -0.34 1.20
CA PHE A 172 14.69 0.02 2.50
C PHE A 172 13.70 -0.35 3.60
N GLU A 173 14.20 -0.53 4.82
CA GLU A 173 13.31 -0.76 5.95
C GLU A 173 12.57 0.53 6.31
N GLY A 174 11.24 0.48 6.40
CA GLY A 174 10.39 1.60 6.74
C GLY A 174 9.42 1.96 5.61
N VAL A 175 8.91 3.19 5.62
CA VAL A 175 7.97 3.67 4.60
C VAL A 175 8.67 4.64 3.67
N GLU A 176 8.83 4.25 2.41
CA GLU A 176 9.22 5.09 1.29
C GLU A 176 7.98 5.53 0.51
N GLU A 177 7.72 6.84 0.49
CA GLU A 177 6.55 7.40 -0.17
C GLU A 177 6.78 8.81 -0.73
N GLN A 178 5.78 9.32 -1.47
CA GLN A 178 5.78 10.68 -2.03
C GLN A 178 7.00 10.98 -2.90
N ALA A 179 7.29 10.07 -3.84
CA ALA A 179 8.33 10.27 -4.83
C ALA A 179 8.11 11.56 -5.64
N ALA A 180 9.22 12.18 -6.06
CA ALA A 180 9.25 13.23 -7.07
C ALA A 180 10.51 13.07 -7.92
N ILE A 181 10.31 13.04 -9.22
CA ILE A 181 11.37 12.79 -10.20
C ILE A 181 11.98 14.13 -10.62
N SER A 182 13.31 14.18 -10.72
CA SER A 182 14.01 15.36 -11.21
C SER A 182 13.68 15.63 -12.68
N PRO A 183 13.79 16.87 -13.17
CA PRO A 183 13.46 17.22 -14.56
C PRO A 183 14.24 16.41 -15.61
N ASP A 184 15.47 16.01 -15.29
CA ASP A 184 16.32 15.17 -16.16
C ASP A 184 16.03 13.65 -16.04
N GLY A 185 15.10 13.26 -15.17
CA GLY A 185 14.71 11.87 -14.93
C GLY A 185 15.74 11.02 -14.17
N ARG A 186 16.86 11.62 -13.73
CA ARG A 186 17.98 10.88 -13.13
C ARG A 186 17.81 10.67 -11.63
N TYR A 187 17.20 11.59 -10.91
CA TYR A 187 17.11 11.55 -9.47
C TYR A 187 15.66 11.43 -9.02
N MET A 188 15.45 10.69 -7.93
CA MET A 188 14.18 10.62 -7.24
C MET A 188 14.35 11.16 -5.83
N ALA A 189 13.65 12.25 -5.52
CA ALA A 189 13.44 12.70 -4.16
C ALA A 189 12.23 11.94 -3.58
N PHE A 190 12.29 11.54 -2.31
CA PHE A 190 11.18 10.84 -1.66
C PHE A 190 11.25 11.03 -0.15
N GLN A 191 10.12 10.85 0.51
CA GLN A 191 10.08 10.76 1.96
C GLN A 191 10.43 9.35 2.39
N TRP A 192 11.31 9.22 3.37
CA TRP A 192 11.60 7.95 4.03
C TRP A 192 11.38 8.07 5.54
N ARG A 193 10.51 7.21 6.07
CA ARG A 193 10.14 7.15 7.48
C ARG A 193 10.51 5.79 8.05
N ARG A 194 11.44 5.78 9.01
CA ARG A 194 11.94 4.57 9.67
C ARG A 194 11.45 4.48 11.10
N GLU A 195 10.87 3.35 11.49
CA GLU A 195 10.49 3.05 12.88
C GLU A 195 9.91 4.27 13.64
N LYS A 196 10.59 4.72 14.70
CA LYS A 196 10.25 5.85 15.58
C LYS A 196 10.65 7.24 15.05
N ARG A 197 11.26 7.34 13.85
CA ARG A 197 11.73 8.62 13.30
C ARG A 197 10.65 9.28 12.45
N LYS A 198 10.57 10.61 12.50
CA LYS A 198 9.72 11.38 11.57
C LYS A 198 10.24 11.22 10.14
N GLY A 199 9.33 11.34 9.16
CA GLY A 199 9.70 11.29 7.75
C GLY A 199 10.70 12.39 7.41
N GLN A 200 11.79 12.03 6.73
CA GLN A 200 12.82 12.94 6.22
C GLN A 200 12.95 12.74 4.71
N LEU A 201 13.52 13.72 4.02
CA LEU A 201 13.68 13.67 2.56
C LEU A 201 15.04 13.10 2.17
N TYR A 202 15.03 12.20 1.19
CA TYR A 202 16.22 11.58 0.61
C TYR A 202 16.17 11.69 -0.91
N ILE A 203 17.34 11.65 -1.54
CA ILE A 203 17.49 11.56 -2.99
C ILE A 203 18.21 10.25 -3.33
N LYS A 204 17.63 9.50 -4.27
CA LYS A 204 18.23 8.33 -4.92
C LYS A 204 18.62 8.67 -6.36
N ASP A 205 19.80 8.21 -6.79
CA ASP A 205 20.17 8.20 -8.21
C ASP A 205 19.51 6.99 -8.87
N LEU A 206 18.70 7.22 -9.90
CA LEU A 206 18.00 6.19 -10.66
C LEU A 206 18.88 5.56 -11.75
N SER A 207 20.01 6.19 -12.10
CA SER A 207 20.96 5.63 -13.08
C SER A 207 21.87 4.54 -12.49
N ASP A 208 21.98 4.49 -11.16
CA ASP A 208 22.76 3.49 -10.43
C ASP A 208 21.97 3.02 -9.20
N SER A 209 21.42 1.80 -9.28
CA SER A 209 20.62 1.22 -8.21
C SER A 209 21.36 1.09 -6.89
N ASP A 210 22.69 0.96 -6.94
CA ASP A 210 23.58 0.76 -5.78
C ASP A 210 24.15 2.08 -5.23
N ALA A 211 23.83 3.21 -5.85
CA ALA A 211 24.26 4.52 -5.36
C ALA A 211 23.71 4.81 -3.95
N PRO A 212 24.53 5.39 -3.05
CA PRO A 212 24.09 5.72 -1.70
C PRO A 212 23.01 6.81 -1.73
N LEU A 213 22.03 6.70 -0.82
CA LEU A 213 21.04 7.74 -0.62
C LEU A 213 21.69 9.02 -0.10
N ARG A 214 21.27 10.16 -0.66
CA ARG A 214 21.62 11.47 -0.14
C ARG A 214 20.47 11.99 0.74
N GLN A 215 20.69 12.07 2.05
CA GLN A 215 19.75 12.72 2.96
C GLN A 215 19.75 14.24 2.74
N ILE A 216 18.56 14.85 2.63
CA ILE A 216 18.37 16.28 2.34
C ILE A 216 17.95 17.05 3.58
N THR A 217 17.03 16.49 4.37
CA THR A 217 16.59 17.10 5.62
C THR A 217 17.12 16.30 6.81
N MET A 218 17.49 17.02 7.88
CA MET A 218 18.08 16.43 9.10
C MET A 218 17.49 17.07 10.36
N THR A 219 16.28 17.64 10.25
CA THR A 219 15.66 18.32 11.39
C THR A 219 14.89 17.30 12.26
N SER A 220 14.38 17.75 13.40
CA SER A 220 13.48 16.92 14.22
C SER A 220 12.03 16.92 13.72
N ASP A 221 11.71 17.76 12.74
CA ASP A 221 10.36 17.95 12.20
C ASP A 221 10.05 16.91 11.12
N LYS A 222 8.76 16.66 10.83
CA LYS A 222 8.37 15.81 9.68
C LYS A 222 8.49 16.63 8.40
N GLU A 223 9.24 16.14 7.41
CA GLU A 223 9.29 16.75 6.08
C GLU A 223 8.78 15.80 4.98
N THR A 224 7.99 16.34 4.05
CA THR A 224 7.09 15.58 3.17
C THR A 224 6.84 16.34 1.86
N SER A 225 6.21 15.69 0.87
CA SER A 225 5.81 16.26 -0.42
C SER A 225 6.93 17.02 -1.15
N PRO A 226 8.07 16.37 -1.45
CA PRO A 226 9.17 17.01 -2.16
C PRO A 226 8.79 17.30 -3.62
N THR A 227 9.16 18.45 -4.18
CA THR A 227 9.03 18.72 -5.62
C THR A 227 10.26 19.46 -6.13
N TRP A 228 10.70 19.13 -7.35
CA TRP A 228 11.93 19.66 -7.92
C TRP A 228 11.69 21.00 -8.62
N SER A 229 12.65 21.92 -8.51
CA SER A 229 12.71 23.04 -9.43
C SER A 229 12.99 22.56 -10.85
N PRO A 230 12.48 23.22 -11.91
CA PRO A 230 12.70 22.81 -13.29
C PRO A 230 14.17 22.81 -13.73
N ASP A 231 15.03 23.56 -13.05
CA ASP A 231 16.48 23.55 -13.26
C ASP A 231 17.22 22.43 -12.51
N GLY A 232 16.52 21.67 -11.65
CA GLY A 232 17.09 20.59 -10.83
C GLY A 232 18.02 21.04 -9.69
N LEU A 233 18.14 22.34 -9.41
CA LEU A 233 19.08 22.88 -8.42
C LEU A 233 18.47 23.02 -7.02
N SER A 234 17.14 22.97 -6.91
CA SER A 234 16.40 23.17 -5.67
C SER A 234 15.31 22.13 -5.48
N LEU A 235 14.94 21.93 -4.21
CA LEU A 235 13.81 21.09 -3.82
C LEU A 235 12.87 21.90 -2.93
N ALA A 236 11.62 22.03 -3.33
CA ALA A 236 10.56 22.54 -2.45
C ALA A 236 9.94 21.37 -1.68
N TYR A 237 9.51 21.62 -0.44
CA TYR A 237 8.89 20.60 0.40
C TYR A 237 8.06 21.21 1.53
N LEU A 238 7.25 20.39 2.18
CA LEU A 238 6.47 20.77 3.36
C LEU A 238 7.18 20.31 4.63
N ARG A 239 7.21 21.17 5.66
CA ARG A 239 7.73 20.87 7.00
C ARG A 239 6.63 21.04 8.05
N PHE A 240 6.45 20.02 8.87
CA PHE A 240 5.54 19.99 10.00
C PHE A 240 6.31 20.03 11.31
N SER A 241 6.18 21.15 12.02
CA SER A 241 6.74 21.29 13.37
C SER A 241 6.20 20.22 14.33
N GLN A 242 6.87 20.04 15.46
CA GLN A 242 6.39 19.15 16.53
C GLN A 242 4.97 19.48 17.03
N GLN A 243 4.51 20.72 16.88
CA GLN A 243 3.15 21.17 17.22
C GLN A 243 2.13 20.92 16.10
N GLY A 244 2.52 20.26 15.01
CA GLY A 244 1.66 19.99 13.85
C GLY A 244 1.48 21.16 12.88
N LYS A 245 2.14 22.31 13.09
CA LYS A 245 2.06 23.45 12.17
C LYS A 245 2.85 23.19 10.89
N CYS A 246 2.20 23.35 9.74
CA CYS A 246 2.78 23.17 8.41
C CYS A 246 3.43 24.46 7.89
N SER A 247 4.55 24.31 7.19
CA SER A 247 5.25 25.38 6.45
C SER A 247 5.81 24.88 5.13
N VAL A 248 5.90 25.76 4.13
CA VAL A 248 6.48 25.50 2.80
C VAL A 248 7.92 25.99 2.78
N HIS A 249 8.85 25.13 2.38
CA HIS A 249 10.29 25.44 2.33
C HIS A 249 10.84 25.17 0.94
N VAL A 250 11.88 25.92 0.55
CA VAL A 250 12.68 25.69 -0.64
C VAL A 250 14.13 25.57 -0.22
N ARG A 251 14.76 24.45 -0.56
CA ARG A 251 16.17 24.19 -0.27
C ARG A 251 16.99 24.14 -1.55
N GLU A 252 18.04 24.95 -1.59
CA GLU A 252 19.06 24.92 -2.63
C GLU A 252 20.02 23.74 -2.38
N LEU A 253 20.14 22.83 -3.34
CA LEU A 253 20.86 21.56 -3.14
C LEU A 253 22.38 21.71 -3.15
N ILE A 254 22.93 22.75 -3.78
CA ILE A 254 24.38 23.00 -3.84
C ILE A 254 24.85 23.74 -2.59
N THR A 255 24.19 24.84 -2.24
CA THR A 255 24.58 25.71 -1.11
C THR A 255 24.05 25.21 0.22
N ASN A 256 23.08 24.28 0.20
CA ASN A 256 22.37 23.74 1.35
C ASN A 256 21.58 24.80 2.14
N ARG A 257 21.26 25.95 1.50
CA ARG A 257 20.42 27.00 2.09
C ARG A 257 18.95 26.59 2.05
N ASP A 258 18.25 26.83 3.15
CA ASP A 258 16.85 26.49 3.35
C ASP A 258 16.04 27.77 3.58
N HIS A 259 15.04 28.01 2.75
CA HIS A 259 14.24 29.24 2.74
C HIS A 259 12.79 28.91 3.09
N LEU A 260 12.26 29.57 4.12
CA LEU A 260 10.83 29.53 4.43
C LEU A 260 10.07 30.41 3.41
N ILE A 261 9.12 29.81 2.70
CA ILE A 261 8.28 30.48 1.70
C ILE A 261 6.96 30.95 2.32
N ASP A 262 6.27 30.05 3.02
CA ASP A 262 4.98 30.36 3.64
C ASP A 262 4.66 29.41 4.81
N THR A 263 3.61 29.72 5.56
CA THR A 263 3.08 28.94 6.68
C THR A 263 1.60 28.61 6.46
N ASN A 264 1.06 27.71 7.29
CA ASN A 264 -0.33 27.25 7.23
C ASN A 264 -0.69 26.47 5.95
N CYS A 265 0.29 25.80 5.35
CA CYS A 265 0.00 24.78 4.34
C CYS A 265 -0.84 23.63 4.93
N MET A 266 -1.39 22.79 4.05
CA MET A 266 -2.15 21.61 4.42
C MET A 266 -1.65 20.39 3.64
N SER A 267 -1.51 19.26 4.32
CA SER A 267 -1.29 17.95 3.71
C SER A 267 -1.77 16.88 4.68
N ILE A 268 -2.44 15.85 4.16
CA ILE A 268 -3.04 14.77 4.95
C ILE A 268 -2.30 13.48 4.63
N GLY A 269 -1.88 12.73 5.65
CA GLY A 269 -1.28 11.40 5.47
C GLY A 269 -0.11 11.40 4.47
N TYR A 270 -0.32 10.70 3.35
CA TYR A 270 0.60 10.52 2.23
C TYR A 270 0.23 11.35 0.98
N LEU A 271 -0.69 12.31 1.06
CA LEU A 271 -1.07 13.16 -0.08
C LEU A 271 0.04 14.14 -0.47
N HIS A 272 0.40 14.16 -1.75
CA HIS A 272 1.35 15.12 -2.34
C HIS A 272 0.63 16.45 -2.64
N SER A 273 0.92 17.51 -1.89
CA SER A 273 0.14 18.77 -1.92
C SER A 273 0.97 20.02 -2.20
N LEU A 274 2.07 19.87 -2.95
CA LEU A 274 3.00 20.93 -3.32
C LEU A 274 3.57 20.61 -4.71
N GLU A 275 3.64 21.59 -5.61
CA GLU A 275 4.17 21.39 -6.95
C GLU A 275 4.86 22.65 -7.50
N TRP A 276 5.99 22.46 -8.18
CA TRP A 276 6.67 23.53 -8.91
C TRP A 276 6.12 23.67 -10.33
N SER A 277 5.87 24.90 -10.77
CA SER A 277 5.47 25.18 -12.14
C SER A 277 6.59 24.78 -13.12
N PRO A 278 6.26 24.20 -14.29
CA PRO A 278 7.26 23.82 -15.30
C PRO A 278 8.16 24.97 -15.77
N ASP A 279 7.67 26.21 -15.76
CA ASP A 279 8.45 27.42 -16.09
C ASP A 279 9.40 27.89 -14.97
N GLY A 280 9.23 27.39 -13.75
CA GLY A 280 10.04 27.71 -12.59
C GLY A 280 9.59 28.97 -11.82
N GLU A 281 8.59 29.70 -12.31
CA GLU A 281 8.19 31.00 -11.77
C GLU A 281 7.31 30.88 -10.51
N ARG A 282 6.70 29.72 -10.27
CA ARG A 282 5.69 29.53 -9.21
C ARG A 282 5.80 28.20 -8.45
N LEU A 283 5.30 28.24 -7.22
CA LEU A 283 4.90 27.05 -6.46
C LEU A 283 3.39 27.05 -6.28
N ALA A 284 2.74 25.90 -6.46
CA ALA A 284 1.35 25.67 -6.07
C ALA A 284 1.32 24.77 -4.82
N TYR A 285 0.49 25.09 -3.83
CA TYR A 285 0.29 24.25 -2.66
C TYR A 285 -1.07 24.43 -2.02
N ALA A 286 -1.52 23.42 -1.29
CA ALA A 286 -2.73 23.50 -0.48
C ALA A 286 -2.49 24.33 0.79
N LYS A 287 -3.39 25.27 1.07
CA LYS A 287 -3.34 26.14 2.24
C LYS A 287 -4.64 26.06 3.04
N SER A 288 -4.50 25.83 4.34
CA SER A 288 -5.63 25.75 5.27
C SER A 288 -6.16 27.15 5.58
N GLN A 289 -7.48 27.29 5.54
CA GLN A 289 -8.25 28.44 6.02
C GLN A 289 -9.22 27.95 7.11
N GLU A 290 -9.98 28.87 7.72
CA GLU A 290 -10.81 28.56 8.90
C GLU A 290 -11.82 27.42 8.68
N ASP A 291 -12.43 27.34 7.50
CA ASP A 291 -13.48 26.37 7.17
C ASP A 291 -13.27 25.63 5.83
N ARG A 292 -12.10 25.75 5.21
CA ARG A 292 -11.82 25.19 3.87
C ARG A 292 -10.32 25.07 3.60
N VAL A 293 -9.95 24.33 2.56
CA VAL A 293 -8.57 24.26 2.04
C VAL A 293 -8.57 24.68 0.59
N SER A 294 -7.72 25.64 0.21
CA SER A 294 -7.60 26.14 -1.17
C SER A 294 -6.21 25.87 -1.75
N VAL A 295 -6.10 25.73 -3.07
CA VAL A 295 -4.80 25.83 -3.74
C VAL A 295 -4.43 27.30 -3.88
N VAL A 296 -3.22 27.64 -3.45
CA VAL A 296 -2.61 28.96 -3.62
C VAL A 296 -1.36 28.84 -4.46
N THR A 297 -0.97 29.93 -5.12
CA THR A 297 0.31 30.03 -5.83
C THR A 297 1.22 31.07 -5.19
N TYR A 298 2.49 30.74 -5.06
CA TYR A 298 3.57 31.67 -4.70
C TYR A 298 4.38 31.99 -5.95
N HIS A 299 4.63 33.27 -6.23
CA HIS A 299 5.45 33.73 -7.35
C HIS A 299 6.83 34.18 -6.87
N PHE A 300 7.91 33.59 -7.40
CA PHE A 300 9.27 33.78 -6.86
C PHE A 300 9.81 35.21 -7.02
N GLU A 301 9.57 35.86 -8.15
CA GLU A 301 10.14 37.20 -8.41
C GLU A 301 9.47 38.28 -7.54
N SER A 302 8.15 38.23 -7.41
CA SER A 302 7.38 39.23 -6.64
C SER A 302 7.22 38.86 -5.17
N ALA A 303 7.55 37.63 -4.78
CA ALA A 303 7.27 37.05 -3.48
C ALA A 303 5.79 37.14 -3.06
N GLU A 304 4.88 37.14 -4.04
CA GLU A 304 3.44 37.28 -3.81
C GLU A 304 2.78 35.90 -3.70
N ILE A 305 1.86 35.77 -2.74
CA ILE A 305 0.98 34.59 -2.59
C ILE A 305 -0.43 34.99 -3.00
N SER A 306 -1.02 34.27 -3.94
CA SER A 306 -2.38 34.50 -4.43
C SER A 306 -3.20 33.22 -4.39
N ALA A 307 -4.48 33.34 -4.05
CA ALA A 307 -5.41 32.22 -4.15
C ALA A 307 -5.62 31.84 -5.61
N PHE A 308 -5.49 30.55 -5.94
CA PHE A 308 -5.74 30.02 -7.27
C PHE A 308 -7.15 29.43 -7.35
N THR A 309 -7.57 28.69 -6.32
CA THR A 309 -8.93 28.15 -6.23
C THR A 309 -9.75 28.82 -5.13
N PHE A 310 -11.09 28.71 -5.27
CA PHE A 310 -12.08 29.32 -4.37
C PHE A 310 -13.12 28.28 -3.94
N PRO A 311 -12.75 27.30 -3.11
CA PRO A 311 -13.69 26.28 -2.61
C PRO A 311 -14.74 26.87 -1.67
N ALA A 312 -15.88 26.21 -1.53
CA ALA A 312 -16.90 26.55 -0.53
C ALA A 312 -16.49 26.10 0.88
N ALA A 313 -17.29 26.46 1.89
CA ALA A 313 -17.08 25.99 3.26
C ALA A 313 -17.22 24.45 3.32
N GLY A 314 -16.28 23.78 3.98
CA GLY A 314 -16.19 22.32 4.06
C GLY A 314 -15.58 21.63 2.84
N GLU A 315 -15.20 22.39 1.80
CA GLU A 315 -14.48 21.85 0.63
C GLU A 315 -12.97 21.98 0.80
N GLU A 316 -12.24 20.96 0.35
CA GLU A 316 -10.79 20.90 0.40
C GLU A 316 -10.19 20.67 -0.98
N ASP A 317 -9.47 21.66 -1.51
CA ASP A 317 -8.70 21.53 -2.75
C ASP A 317 -7.27 21.05 -2.43
N LEU A 318 -6.97 19.83 -2.83
CA LEU A 318 -5.73 19.07 -2.58
C LEU A 318 -5.23 18.43 -3.89
N LEU A 319 -4.08 17.74 -3.85
CA LEU A 319 -3.50 16.96 -4.96
C LEU A 319 -3.54 17.66 -6.34
N MET A 320 -2.46 18.34 -6.72
CA MET A 320 -2.44 19.21 -7.89
C MET A 320 -1.29 18.86 -8.83
N SER A 321 -1.51 19.09 -10.13
CA SER A 321 -0.48 18.96 -11.16
C SER A 321 -0.63 20.04 -12.25
N TRP A 322 0.47 20.67 -12.65
CA TRP A 322 0.56 21.74 -13.64
C TRP A 322 0.45 21.19 -15.06
N SER A 323 -0.17 21.97 -15.94
CA SER A 323 -0.06 21.79 -17.39
C SER A 323 1.35 22.09 -17.89
N ALA A 324 1.72 21.60 -19.08
CA ALA A 324 3.03 21.86 -19.72
C ALA A 324 3.37 23.34 -19.86
N ASP A 325 2.36 24.19 -20.10
CA ASP A 325 2.52 25.63 -20.32
C ASP A 325 2.49 26.48 -19.03
N SER A 326 2.39 25.83 -17.86
CA SER A 326 2.27 26.47 -16.54
C SER A 326 1.06 27.41 -16.40
N GLN A 327 0.04 27.28 -17.25
CA GLN A 327 -1.16 28.13 -17.22
C GLN A 327 -2.36 27.50 -16.50
N GLN A 328 -2.32 26.19 -16.28
CA GLN A 328 -3.43 25.43 -15.70
C GLN A 328 -2.96 24.48 -14.62
N LEU A 329 -3.84 24.20 -13.66
CA LEU A 329 -3.69 23.13 -12.70
C LEU A 329 -4.87 22.17 -12.83
N VAL A 330 -4.58 20.88 -12.89
CA VAL A 330 -5.53 19.86 -12.47
C VAL A 330 -5.42 19.73 -10.96
N PHE A 331 -6.55 19.63 -10.27
CA PHE A 331 -6.59 19.46 -8.82
C PHE A 331 -7.77 18.61 -8.37
N VAL A 332 -7.67 18.03 -7.18
CA VAL A 332 -8.74 17.29 -6.53
C VAL A 332 -9.46 18.19 -5.54
N ARG A 333 -10.79 18.25 -5.64
CA ARG A 333 -11.65 18.84 -4.62
C ARG A 333 -12.35 17.74 -3.85
N SER A 334 -12.20 17.75 -2.53
CA SER A 334 -12.81 16.77 -1.63
C SER A 334 -13.82 17.39 -0.67
N VAL A 335 -14.88 16.63 -0.39
CA VAL A 335 -15.86 16.90 0.66
C VAL A 335 -16.11 15.59 1.37
N GLU A 336 -15.71 15.52 2.64
CA GLU A 336 -15.67 14.26 3.41
C GLU A 336 -14.89 13.17 2.66
N MET A 337 -15.55 12.12 2.18
CA MET A 337 -14.91 11.04 1.40
C MET A 337 -15.13 11.17 -0.12
N LYS A 338 -15.93 12.14 -0.57
CA LYS A 338 -16.20 12.33 -2.00
C LYS A 338 -15.12 13.23 -2.59
N ALA A 339 -14.69 12.90 -3.79
CA ALA A 339 -13.69 13.64 -4.54
C ALA A 339 -14.19 13.92 -5.96
N LYS A 340 -13.77 15.07 -6.48
CA LYS A 340 -13.97 15.49 -7.87
C LYS A 340 -12.66 16.01 -8.41
N ILE A 341 -12.41 15.78 -9.70
CA ILE A 341 -11.19 16.25 -10.36
C ILE A 341 -11.56 17.41 -11.28
N PHE A 342 -10.88 18.54 -11.09
CA PHE A 342 -11.09 19.76 -11.85
C PHE A 342 -9.82 20.15 -12.60
N VAL A 343 -10.00 20.91 -13.67
CA VAL A 343 -8.93 21.70 -14.29
C VAL A 343 -9.29 23.18 -14.20
N LYS A 344 -8.33 24.04 -13.89
CA LYS A 344 -8.53 25.49 -13.82
C LYS A 344 -7.34 26.23 -14.41
N SER A 345 -7.60 27.34 -15.09
CA SER A 345 -6.59 28.31 -15.50
C SER A 345 -6.66 29.60 -14.68
N PHE A 346 -5.68 30.48 -14.85
CA PHE A 346 -5.69 31.81 -14.23
C PHE A 346 -6.84 32.71 -14.73
N THR A 347 -7.28 32.52 -15.98
CA THR A 347 -8.26 33.41 -16.64
C THR A 347 -9.67 32.85 -16.68
N GLN A 348 -9.83 31.55 -16.45
CA GLN A 348 -11.12 30.86 -16.53
C GLN A 348 -11.45 30.17 -15.21
N ASP A 349 -12.73 30.00 -14.93
CA ASP A 349 -13.19 29.25 -13.76
C ASP A 349 -12.86 27.75 -13.85
N ALA A 350 -12.96 27.06 -12.72
CA ALA A 350 -12.69 25.63 -12.66
C ALA A 350 -13.71 24.85 -13.50
N GLN A 351 -13.20 23.99 -14.39
CA GLN A 351 -13.96 23.06 -15.19
C GLN A 351 -13.87 21.65 -14.58
N LEU A 352 -15.01 20.99 -14.42
CA LEU A 352 -15.09 19.62 -13.92
C LEU A 352 -14.59 18.65 -15.01
N LEU A 353 -13.66 17.75 -14.64
CA LEU A 353 -13.20 16.65 -15.48
C LEU A 353 -13.86 15.34 -15.09
N ILE A 354 -13.84 15.00 -13.79
CA ILE A 354 -14.37 13.74 -13.26
C ILE A 354 -15.23 14.03 -12.03
N ASP A 355 -16.39 13.39 -11.95
CA ASP A 355 -17.33 13.45 -10.84
C ASP A 355 -17.55 12.07 -10.20
N GLY A 356 -17.94 12.06 -8.93
CA GLY A 356 -18.43 10.87 -8.24
C GLY A 356 -17.34 9.94 -7.69
N GLU A 357 -16.09 10.39 -7.60
CA GLU A 357 -15.02 9.58 -7.03
C GLU A 357 -15.13 9.48 -5.51
N THR A 358 -14.76 8.31 -4.98
CA THR A 358 -14.61 8.11 -3.53
C THR A 358 -13.13 8.04 -3.23
N MET A 359 -12.64 9.00 -2.43
CA MET A 359 -11.24 9.14 -2.02
C MET A 359 -10.25 9.08 -3.21
N VAL A 360 -9.78 10.24 -3.65
CA VAL A 360 -8.61 10.32 -4.55
C VAL A 360 -7.39 10.65 -3.72
N ILE A 361 -6.35 9.80 -3.81
CA ILE A 361 -5.19 9.87 -2.90
C ILE A 361 -3.85 10.09 -3.60
N GLY A 362 -3.88 10.24 -4.91
CA GLY A 362 -2.73 10.57 -5.75
C GLY A 362 -3.23 11.06 -7.09
N LEU A 363 -2.53 12.03 -7.67
CA LEU A 363 -2.85 12.65 -8.95
C LEU A 363 -1.56 13.11 -9.61
N GLU A 364 -1.43 12.86 -10.91
CA GLU A 364 -0.27 13.25 -11.72
C GLU A 364 -0.72 13.53 -13.16
N TRP A 365 -0.33 14.68 -13.73
CA TRP A 365 -0.63 15.03 -15.11
C TRP A 365 0.55 14.71 -16.03
N ASP A 366 0.34 13.77 -16.95
CA ASP A 366 1.20 13.58 -18.11
C ASP A 366 0.99 14.71 -19.11
N ARG A 367 1.83 15.74 -18.95
CA ARG A 367 1.83 16.97 -19.73
C ARG A 367 2.17 16.75 -21.22
N GLN A 368 2.76 15.61 -21.60
CA GLN A 368 3.09 15.31 -23.00
C GLN A 368 1.90 14.70 -23.73
N ALA A 369 1.19 13.77 -23.09
CA ALA A 369 0.02 13.11 -23.67
C ALA A 369 -1.30 13.82 -23.34
N ASN A 370 -1.26 14.83 -22.47
CA ASN A 370 -2.43 15.52 -21.92
C ASN A 370 -3.40 14.57 -21.18
N GLN A 371 -2.82 13.72 -20.32
CA GLN A 371 -3.52 12.65 -19.61
C GLN A 371 -3.34 12.74 -18.10
N VAL A 372 -4.39 12.46 -17.33
CA VAL A 372 -4.36 12.52 -15.87
C VAL A 372 -4.37 11.10 -15.31
N TYR A 373 -3.35 10.76 -14.54
CA TYR A 373 -3.28 9.54 -13.75
C TYR A 373 -3.72 9.86 -12.32
N PHE A 374 -4.58 9.04 -11.73
CA PHE A 374 -5.01 9.25 -10.36
C PHE A 374 -5.34 7.93 -9.67
N ASN A 375 -5.22 7.92 -8.35
CA ASN A 375 -5.66 6.80 -7.53
C ASN A 375 -7.15 6.92 -7.23
N ALA A 376 -7.91 5.87 -7.47
CA ALA A 376 -9.33 5.80 -7.14
C ALA A 376 -9.65 4.55 -6.32
N LEU A 377 -10.57 4.66 -5.36
CA LEU A 377 -11.04 3.50 -4.61
C LEU A 377 -12.01 2.68 -5.48
N ARG A 378 -11.68 1.41 -5.71
CA ARG A 378 -12.49 0.42 -6.42
C ARG A 378 -12.47 -0.88 -5.62
N ASP A 379 -13.63 -1.44 -5.32
CA ASP A 379 -13.75 -2.74 -4.64
C ASP A 379 -12.86 -2.84 -3.38
N GLY A 380 -12.86 -1.76 -2.57
CA GLY A 380 -12.09 -1.68 -1.33
C GLY A 380 -10.57 -1.47 -1.47
N ASN A 381 -10.04 -1.35 -2.69
CA ASN A 381 -8.62 -1.14 -2.98
C ASN A 381 -8.40 0.09 -3.84
N PHE A 382 -7.26 0.76 -3.68
CA PHE A 382 -6.87 1.81 -4.61
C PHE A 382 -6.33 1.21 -5.89
N VAL A 383 -6.77 1.75 -7.03
CA VAL A 383 -6.24 1.41 -8.35
C VAL A 383 -5.77 2.69 -9.04
N ILE A 384 -4.87 2.57 -10.01
CA ILE A 384 -4.46 3.71 -10.84
C ILE A 384 -5.37 3.73 -12.06
N GLU A 385 -6.13 4.80 -12.20
CA GLU A 385 -6.92 5.09 -13.38
C GLU A 385 -6.23 6.16 -14.24
N LEU A 386 -6.57 6.15 -15.52
CA LEU A 386 -6.09 7.07 -16.53
C LEU A 386 -7.29 7.76 -17.17
N PHE A 387 -7.29 9.09 -17.15
CA PHE A 387 -8.24 9.92 -17.85
C PHE A 387 -7.56 10.72 -18.95
N ASP A 388 -8.03 10.50 -20.18
CA ASP A 388 -7.59 11.26 -21.35
C ASP A 388 -8.45 12.51 -21.52
N ILE A 389 -7.85 13.70 -21.38
CA ILE A 389 -8.60 14.97 -21.34
C ILE A 389 -9.25 15.27 -22.69
N GLU A 390 -8.58 14.96 -23.80
CA GLU A 390 -9.07 15.28 -25.15
C GLU A 390 -10.26 14.39 -25.54
N SER A 391 -10.12 13.08 -25.36
CA SER A 391 -11.16 12.12 -25.70
C SER A 391 -12.23 11.95 -24.60
N GLN A 392 -12.00 12.53 -23.41
CA GLN A 392 -12.85 12.41 -22.23
C GLN A 392 -13.07 10.94 -21.81
N LYS A 393 -12.04 10.10 -22.03
CA LYS A 393 -12.13 8.66 -21.79
C LYS A 393 -11.41 8.27 -20.51
N LEU A 394 -12.14 7.59 -19.62
CA LEU A 394 -11.60 6.97 -18.40
C LEU A 394 -11.26 5.49 -18.65
N MET A 395 -10.11 5.05 -18.14
CA MET A 395 -9.59 3.69 -18.33
C MET A 395 -8.83 3.19 -17.10
N ASP A 396 -8.95 1.89 -16.80
CA ASP A 396 -8.08 1.21 -15.84
C ASP A 396 -6.63 1.16 -16.38
N PHE A 397 -5.70 1.77 -15.65
CA PHE A 397 -4.30 1.80 -16.05
C PHE A 397 -3.50 0.67 -15.43
N HIS A 398 -3.48 0.60 -14.10
CA HIS A 398 -2.69 -0.35 -13.31
C HIS A 398 -3.41 -0.70 -12.00
N ARG A 399 -3.35 -1.97 -11.61
CA ARG A 399 -3.91 -2.49 -10.35
C ARG A 399 -2.81 -3.18 -9.57
N ASP A 400 -2.76 -2.87 -8.28
CA ASP A 400 -1.78 -3.42 -7.36
C ASP A 400 -2.31 -3.23 -5.93
N ASP A 401 -1.74 -3.97 -4.99
CA ASP A 401 -2.19 -3.92 -3.60
C ASP A 401 -1.74 -2.60 -2.96
N THR A 402 -2.66 -1.93 -2.24
CA THR A 402 -2.33 -0.85 -1.28
C THR A 402 -1.42 0.26 -1.83
N ILE A 403 -1.76 0.76 -3.01
CA ILE A 403 -1.02 1.83 -3.69
C ILE A 403 -1.32 3.22 -3.13
N SER A 404 -0.34 4.12 -3.21
CA SER A 404 -0.48 5.55 -2.93
C SER A 404 0.63 6.34 -3.62
N SER A 405 0.48 7.67 -3.69
CA SER A 405 1.44 8.61 -4.30
C SER A 405 1.73 8.31 -5.77
N LEU A 406 1.71 9.32 -6.63
CA LEU A 406 2.05 9.17 -8.03
C LEU A 406 3.15 10.17 -8.39
N ALA A 407 4.08 9.78 -9.26
CA ALA A 407 5.07 10.68 -9.84
C ALA A 407 5.47 10.20 -11.24
N LEU A 408 5.59 11.11 -12.19
CA LEU A 408 5.94 10.77 -13.56
C LEU A 408 7.42 10.99 -13.85
N ASN A 409 8.07 10.00 -14.46
CA ASN A 409 9.34 10.22 -15.13
C ASN A 409 9.08 10.49 -16.62
N TYR A 410 9.13 11.77 -17.02
CA TYR A 410 8.91 12.18 -18.40
C TYR A 410 9.96 11.65 -19.39
N GLY A 411 11.18 11.36 -18.92
CA GLY A 411 12.27 10.86 -19.74
C GLY A 411 12.12 9.37 -20.06
N THR A 412 11.85 8.55 -19.05
CA THR A 412 11.69 7.09 -19.22
C THR A 412 10.26 6.67 -19.56
N ARG A 413 9.29 7.60 -19.47
CA ARG A 413 7.85 7.31 -19.64
C ARG A 413 7.39 6.24 -18.65
N GLU A 414 7.73 6.41 -17.37
CA GLU A 414 7.31 5.52 -16.29
C GLU A 414 6.55 6.27 -15.21
N LEU A 415 5.50 5.64 -14.68
CA LEU A 415 4.76 6.12 -13.53
C LEU A 415 5.28 5.43 -12.27
N TYR A 416 5.70 6.22 -11.29
CA TYR A 416 6.17 5.78 -9.99
C TYR A 416 5.02 5.84 -9.00
N TYR A 417 4.93 4.83 -8.12
CA TYR A 417 3.94 4.76 -7.06
C TYR A 417 4.49 3.99 -5.86
N SER A 418 3.91 4.22 -4.68
CA SER A 418 4.31 3.54 -3.43
C SER A 418 3.35 2.41 -3.13
N ARG A 419 3.85 1.24 -2.73
CA ARG A 419 3.06 0.06 -2.34
C ARG A 419 3.24 -0.20 -0.85
N HIS A 420 2.16 -0.12 -0.07
CA HIS A 420 2.22 -0.27 1.39
C HIS A 420 2.06 -1.73 1.83
N LEU A 421 2.99 -2.27 2.59
CA LEU A 421 2.94 -3.60 3.18
C LEU A 421 2.36 -3.54 4.61
N ALA A 422 1.13 -3.05 4.77
CA ALA A 422 0.48 -3.03 6.09
C ALA A 422 -0.16 -4.39 6.42
N GLN A 423 0.62 -5.35 6.96
CA GLN A 423 0.05 -6.60 7.50
C GLN A 423 -0.37 -6.43 8.96
N GLU A 424 -1.55 -5.87 9.16
CA GLU A 424 -2.25 -5.96 10.44
C GLU A 424 -2.71 -7.39 10.68
N HIS A 425 -2.49 -7.85 11.91
CA HIS A 425 -2.77 -9.21 12.31
C HIS A 425 -3.21 -9.25 13.77
N ILE A 426 -3.79 -10.36 14.17
CA ILE A 426 -4.30 -10.54 15.54
C ILE A 426 -3.34 -11.46 16.29
N THR A 427 -3.00 -11.09 17.52
CA THR A 427 -2.24 -11.95 18.45
C THR A 427 -3.09 -12.27 19.67
N ILE A 428 -2.90 -13.47 20.21
CA ILE A 428 -3.38 -13.85 21.54
C ILE A 428 -2.16 -13.88 22.43
N ARG A 429 -2.13 -13.02 23.44
CA ARG A 429 -1.00 -12.82 24.34
C ARG A 429 -1.36 -13.18 25.77
N SER A 430 -0.34 -13.59 26.52
CA SER A 430 -0.41 -13.72 27.97
C SER A 430 -0.61 -12.35 28.60
N LEU A 431 -1.57 -12.22 29.53
CA LEU A 431 -1.79 -10.97 30.25
C LEU A 431 -0.66 -10.62 31.22
N SER A 432 0.07 -11.62 31.73
CA SER A 432 1.08 -11.39 32.77
C SER A 432 2.44 -10.92 32.24
N ASP A 433 2.76 -11.23 30.99
CA ASP A 433 4.10 -10.96 30.42
C ASP A 433 4.09 -10.60 28.92
N GLY A 434 2.90 -10.50 28.29
CA GLY A 434 2.75 -10.09 26.89
C GLY A 434 3.22 -11.13 25.86
N GLN A 435 3.65 -12.33 26.29
CA GLN A 435 4.14 -13.37 25.38
C GLN A 435 3.06 -13.83 24.40
N VAL A 436 3.45 -13.99 23.14
CA VAL A 436 2.54 -14.46 22.07
C VAL A 436 2.27 -15.95 22.23
N HIS A 437 1.01 -16.32 22.47
CA HIS A 437 0.56 -17.71 22.46
C HIS A 437 0.09 -18.19 21.09
N ARG A 438 -0.54 -17.30 20.33
CA ARG A 438 -1.08 -17.60 18.99
C ARG A 438 -1.10 -16.32 18.16
N GLN A 439 -0.81 -16.46 16.88
CA GLN A 439 -0.95 -15.40 15.89
C GLN A 439 -1.93 -15.83 14.80
N LEU A 440 -2.82 -14.93 14.43
CA LEU A 440 -3.76 -15.06 13.33
C LEU A 440 -3.37 -14.00 12.31
N ALA A 441 -2.82 -14.44 11.18
CA ALA A 441 -2.43 -13.58 10.08
C ALA A 441 -2.89 -14.20 8.76
N SER A 442 -3.07 -13.35 7.76
CA SER A 442 -3.31 -13.70 6.37
C SER A 442 -2.58 -12.72 5.45
N SER A 443 -2.70 -12.88 4.14
CA SER A 443 -2.24 -11.88 3.15
C SER A 443 -3.09 -10.61 3.14
N SER A 444 -4.00 -10.46 4.10
CA SER A 444 -4.99 -9.39 4.21
C SER A 444 -4.93 -8.80 5.62
N ARG A 445 -5.62 -7.68 5.84
CA ARG A 445 -5.65 -7.02 7.14
C ARG A 445 -6.66 -7.74 8.04
N ASP A 446 -6.18 -8.32 9.13
CA ASP A 446 -7.00 -9.01 10.12
C ASP A 446 -7.02 -8.20 11.42
N MET A 447 -8.19 -7.73 11.84
CA MET A 447 -8.32 -6.74 12.92
C MET A 447 -9.47 -7.03 13.87
N PHE A 448 -9.40 -6.44 15.06
CA PHE A 448 -10.43 -6.41 16.08
C PHE A 448 -10.96 -7.78 16.47
N GLY A 449 -10.03 -8.69 16.75
CA GLY A 449 -10.34 -10.03 17.22
C GLY A 449 -11.10 -10.01 18.54
N GLN A 450 -12.11 -10.85 18.64
CA GLN A 450 -12.92 -11.12 19.83
C GLN A 450 -12.90 -12.62 20.10
N ALA A 451 -12.55 -13.00 21.32
CA ALA A 451 -12.62 -14.40 21.72
C ALA A 451 -14.07 -14.83 21.92
N VAL A 452 -14.42 -16.02 21.40
CA VAL A 452 -15.73 -16.62 21.64
C VAL A 452 -15.65 -17.40 22.96
N ALA A 453 -16.48 -17.04 23.93
CA ALA A 453 -16.36 -17.53 25.31
C ALA A 453 -16.46 -19.06 25.44
N SER A 454 -17.29 -19.70 24.62
CA SER A 454 -17.57 -21.14 24.65
C SER A 454 -16.55 -22.01 23.91
N SER A 455 -15.61 -21.41 23.17
CA SER A 455 -14.71 -22.15 22.29
C SER A 455 -13.31 -21.52 22.22
N ARG A 456 -12.47 -22.00 21.29
CA ARG A 456 -11.17 -21.38 20.96
C ARG A 456 -11.25 -20.52 19.70
N ASP A 457 -12.48 -20.21 19.27
CA ASP A 457 -12.74 -19.48 18.06
C ASP A 457 -12.52 -17.99 18.29
N ILE A 458 -12.09 -17.30 17.24
CA ILE A 458 -11.92 -15.85 17.24
C ILE A 458 -12.82 -15.27 16.16
N LEU A 459 -13.67 -14.33 16.54
CA LEU A 459 -14.47 -13.50 15.63
C LEU A 459 -13.67 -12.23 15.31
N PHE A 460 -13.58 -11.82 14.05
CA PHE A 460 -12.72 -10.70 13.66
C PHE A 460 -13.15 -10.08 12.32
N LEU A 461 -12.65 -8.88 12.02
CA LEU A 461 -12.82 -8.25 10.72
C LEU A 461 -11.66 -8.56 9.80
N SER A 462 -11.95 -8.82 8.52
CA SER A 462 -10.93 -9.00 7.50
C SER A 462 -11.41 -8.54 6.14
N ASN A 463 -10.49 -7.95 5.37
CA ASN A 463 -10.73 -7.54 3.98
C ASN A 463 -10.35 -8.59 2.93
N ARG A 464 -10.11 -9.85 3.35
CA ARG A 464 -9.65 -10.92 2.45
C ARG A 464 -10.60 -11.34 1.33
N SER A 465 -11.87 -10.94 1.40
CA SER A 465 -12.86 -11.12 0.33
C SER A 465 -12.92 -9.94 -0.65
N GLY A 466 -12.11 -8.90 -0.44
CA GLY A 466 -12.20 -7.61 -1.16
C GLY A 466 -13.04 -6.55 -0.44
N ALA A 467 -13.84 -6.94 0.56
CA ALA A 467 -14.62 -6.03 1.40
C ALA A 467 -14.37 -6.31 2.89
N TRP A 468 -14.59 -5.33 3.76
CA TRP A 468 -14.53 -5.51 5.21
C TRP A 468 -15.70 -6.36 5.68
N GLU A 469 -15.41 -7.62 5.99
CA GLU A 469 -16.40 -8.61 6.36
C GLU A 469 -16.08 -9.21 7.73
N LEU A 470 -17.08 -9.83 8.33
CA LEU A 470 -16.96 -10.59 9.56
C LEU A 470 -16.47 -12.01 9.27
N TRP A 471 -15.46 -12.45 10.01
CA TRP A 471 -14.85 -13.77 9.87
C TRP A 471 -14.76 -14.47 11.21
N LEU A 472 -14.90 -15.79 11.17
CA LEU A 472 -14.71 -16.69 12.30
C LEU A 472 -13.49 -17.58 12.05
N LYS A 473 -12.51 -17.56 12.94
CA LYS A 473 -11.37 -18.47 12.93
C LYS A 473 -11.69 -19.67 13.81
N GLN A 474 -11.82 -20.84 13.19
CA GLN A 474 -11.99 -22.13 13.89
C GLN A 474 -10.77 -22.99 13.62
N GLU A 475 -9.97 -23.23 14.66
CA GLU A 475 -8.68 -23.95 14.55
C GLU A 475 -7.77 -23.40 13.42
N THR A 476 -7.66 -24.12 12.30
CA THR A 476 -6.85 -23.75 11.14
C THR A 476 -7.65 -23.04 10.04
N VAL A 477 -8.98 -23.18 10.04
CA VAL A 477 -9.86 -22.68 8.97
C VAL A 477 -10.48 -21.34 9.38
N SER A 478 -10.57 -20.42 8.43
CA SER A 478 -11.33 -19.18 8.59
C SER A 478 -12.59 -19.26 7.74
N LYS A 479 -13.74 -18.95 8.34
CA LYS A 479 -15.04 -18.93 7.67
C LYS A 479 -15.58 -17.50 7.64
N GLN A 480 -16.00 -17.04 6.47
CA GLN A 480 -16.69 -15.76 6.29
C GLN A 480 -18.12 -15.87 6.85
N LEU A 481 -18.57 -14.87 7.62
CA LEU A 481 -19.91 -14.83 8.21
C LEU A 481 -20.85 -13.81 7.54
N THR A 482 -20.31 -12.75 6.95
CA THR A 482 -21.06 -11.72 6.20
C THR A 482 -20.55 -11.64 4.77
N ARG A 483 -21.44 -11.37 3.80
CA ARG A 483 -21.13 -11.33 2.37
C ARG A 483 -21.93 -10.24 1.68
N GLU A 484 -21.29 -9.14 1.30
CA GLU A 484 -21.89 -8.05 0.51
C GLU A 484 -23.17 -7.48 1.17
N GLN A 485 -23.21 -7.48 2.51
CA GLN A 485 -24.36 -6.99 3.29
C GLN A 485 -24.21 -5.51 3.70
N GLY A 486 -23.20 -4.82 3.17
CA GLY A 486 -22.88 -3.42 3.48
C GLY A 486 -21.60 -3.28 4.31
N LEU A 487 -21.45 -2.15 4.98
CA LEU A 487 -20.26 -1.86 5.79
C LEU A 487 -20.40 -2.49 7.18
N VAL A 488 -19.53 -3.44 7.51
CA VAL A 488 -19.52 -4.12 8.80
C VAL A 488 -18.57 -3.41 9.77
N SER A 489 -19.04 -3.16 10.99
CA SER A 489 -18.23 -2.56 12.07
C SER A 489 -17.68 -3.60 13.05
N ILE A 490 -16.99 -3.13 14.09
CA ILE A 490 -16.29 -3.98 15.05
C ILE A 490 -17.28 -4.91 15.79
N PRO A 491 -17.09 -6.24 15.75
CA PRO A 491 -18.00 -7.17 16.38
C PRO A 491 -17.81 -7.25 17.88
N ALA A 492 -18.86 -7.65 18.61
CA ALA A 492 -18.78 -8.07 20.00
C ALA A 492 -19.33 -9.49 20.14
N ALA A 493 -18.54 -10.37 20.75
CA ALA A 493 -18.98 -11.73 21.09
C ALA A 493 -19.65 -11.75 22.47
N SER A 494 -20.67 -12.58 22.63
CA SER A 494 -21.29 -12.79 23.94
C SER A 494 -20.31 -13.48 24.89
N PRO A 495 -20.22 -13.02 26.16
CA PRO A 495 -19.33 -13.62 27.16
C PRO A 495 -19.85 -14.96 27.71
N VAL A 496 -21.09 -15.34 27.43
CA VAL A 496 -21.74 -16.52 28.04
C VAL A 496 -22.18 -17.59 27.04
N ASN A 497 -22.32 -17.25 25.75
CA ASN A 497 -22.87 -18.16 24.75
C ASN A 497 -22.31 -17.87 23.34
N ASN A 498 -22.85 -18.54 22.31
CA ASN A 498 -22.38 -18.43 20.92
C ASN A 498 -22.96 -17.23 20.15
N GLN A 499 -23.64 -16.30 20.81
CA GLN A 499 -24.19 -15.12 20.17
C GLN A 499 -23.10 -14.08 19.94
N PHE A 500 -23.32 -13.23 18.95
CA PHE A 500 -22.52 -12.04 18.72
C PHE A 500 -23.41 -10.94 18.18
N VAL A 501 -22.96 -9.70 18.33
CA VAL A 501 -23.63 -8.52 17.80
C VAL A 501 -22.66 -7.72 16.94
N ILE A 502 -23.17 -7.16 15.86
CA ILE A 502 -22.46 -6.22 14.99
C ILE A 502 -23.35 -5.02 14.71
N ALA A 503 -22.74 -3.85 14.55
CA ALA A 503 -23.38 -2.77 13.80
C ALA A 503 -22.98 -2.92 12.31
N MET A 504 -23.96 -2.85 11.42
CA MET A 504 -23.76 -2.98 9.98
C MET A 504 -24.57 -1.90 9.28
N LYS A 505 -24.02 -1.25 8.25
CA LYS A 505 -24.74 -0.29 7.42
C LYS A 505 -25.10 -0.95 6.09
N PRO A 506 -26.36 -1.40 5.90
CA PRO A 506 -26.84 -1.94 4.64
C PRO A 506 -26.68 -0.92 3.50
N GLU A 507 -26.50 -1.40 2.27
CA GLU A 507 -26.25 -0.54 1.09
C GLU A 507 -27.36 0.51 0.84
N GLN A 508 -28.60 0.17 1.17
CA GLN A 508 -29.77 1.06 1.02
C GLN A 508 -30.03 1.93 2.26
N SER A 509 -29.29 1.74 3.35
CA SER A 509 -29.47 2.46 4.60
C SER A 509 -28.45 3.59 4.73
N VAL A 510 -28.88 4.71 5.30
CA VAL A 510 -27.98 5.82 5.63
C VAL A 510 -27.28 5.60 6.98
N ASN A 511 -27.87 4.77 7.84
CA ASN A 511 -27.44 4.50 9.21
C ASN A 511 -26.87 3.09 9.34
N TYR A 512 -25.98 2.89 10.31
CA TYR A 512 -25.69 1.57 10.83
C TYR A 512 -26.86 1.09 11.68
N GLU A 513 -27.16 -0.20 11.58
CA GLU A 513 -28.20 -0.92 12.29
C GLU A 513 -27.56 -2.06 13.09
N LEU A 514 -28.14 -2.44 14.24
CA LEU A 514 -27.63 -3.56 15.04
C LEU A 514 -28.20 -4.89 14.56
N TYR A 515 -27.32 -5.88 14.41
CA TYR A 515 -27.67 -7.24 14.05
C TYR A 515 -27.12 -8.23 15.07
N LEU A 516 -27.98 -9.16 15.49
CA LEU A 516 -27.64 -10.29 16.34
C LEU A 516 -27.43 -11.53 15.47
N GLY A 517 -26.32 -12.23 15.69
CA GLY A 517 -25.98 -13.50 15.06
C GLY A 517 -25.73 -14.61 16.07
N THR A 518 -25.63 -15.85 15.59
CA THR A 518 -25.28 -17.02 16.42
C THR A 518 -24.29 -17.91 15.70
N LEU A 519 -23.13 -18.15 16.30
CA LEU A 519 -22.05 -18.94 15.70
C LEU A 519 -22.39 -20.44 15.66
N PRO A 520 -21.93 -21.16 14.61
CA PRO A 520 -21.16 -20.68 13.45
C PRO A 520 -22.05 -20.26 12.26
N ASN A 521 -23.33 -19.97 12.50
CA ASN A 521 -24.31 -19.68 11.45
C ASN A 521 -24.07 -18.28 10.88
N GLU A 522 -24.36 -18.13 9.59
CA GLU A 522 -24.22 -16.87 8.83
C GLU A 522 -25.48 -16.01 8.90
N LYS A 523 -26.51 -16.46 9.62
CA LYS A 523 -27.77 -15.74 9.74
C LYS A 523 -27.67 -14.64 10.78
N LEU A 524 -27.99 -13.43 10.34
CA LEU A 524 -28.12 -12.23 11.16
C LEU A 524 -29.58 -11.81 11.23
N ALA A 525 -30.02 -11.39 12.41
CA ALA A 525 -31.33 -10.81 12.64
C ALA A 525 -31.17 -9.36 13.13
N PRO A 526 -31.86 -8.37 12.54
CA PRO A 526 -31.82 -7.01 13.04
C PRO A 526 -32.45 -6.93 14.43
N LEU A 527 -31.91 -6.09 15.30
CA LEU A 527 -32.54 -5.75 16.58
C LEU A 527 -33.56 -4.63 16.36
N PRO A 528 -34.87 -4.87 16.57
CA PRO A 528 -35.92 -3.88 16.34
C PRO A 528 -35.93 -2.78 17.40
N GLY A 529 -36.61 -1.66 17.12
CA GLY A 529 -36.86 -0.61 18.12
C GLY A 529 -35.74 0.44 18.25
N ILE A 530 -34.77 0.43 17.34
CA ILE A 530 -33.64 1.36 17.31
C ILE A 530 -33.79 2.28 16.09
N ASP A 531 -34.07 3.56 16.33
CA ASP A 531 -34.29 4.57 15.29
C ASP A 531 -33.17 5.62 15.33
N GLY A 532 -32.00 5.25 14.79
CA GLY A 532 -30.77 6.06 14.82
C GLY A 532 -29.56 5.33 14.24
N ASP A 533 -28.45 6.04 14.05
CA ASP A 533 -27.15 5.45 13.68
C ASP A 533 -26.56 4.74 14.91
N VAL A 534 -26.11 3.49 14.77
CA VAL A 534 -25.54 2.71 15.88
C VAL A 534 -24.08 2.35 15.68
N ARG A 535 -23.29 2.38 16.77
CA ARG A 535 -21.86 2.07 16.73
C ARG A 535 -21.41 1.33 17.97
N ASN A 536 -20.28 0.64 17.83
CA ASN A 536 -19.46 0.12 18.92
C ASN A 536 -20.22 -0.75 19.94
N PRO A 537 -20.95 -1.80 19.50
CA PRO A 537 -21.73 -2.59 20.43
C PRO A 537 -20.84 -3.44 21.36
N SER A 538 -21.35 -3.78 22.55
CA SER A 538 -20.79 -4.71 23.53
C SER A 538 -21.93 -5.44 24.26
N PHE A 539 -21.63 -6.57 24.92
CA PHE A 539 -22.61 -7.30 25.73
C PHE A 539 -22.47 -6.96 27.22
N SER A 540 -23.58 -7.06 27.95
CA SER A 540 -23.54 -7.25 29.41
C SER A 540 -22.85 -8.57 29.76
N ARG A 541 -22.34 -8.66 31.00
CA ARG A 541 -21.61 -9.84 31.47
C ARG A 541 -22.45 -11.11 31.49
N ASP A 542 -23.74 -10.98 31.74
CA ASP A 542 -24.70 -12.09 31.71
C ASP A 542 -25.21 -12.40 30.29
N GLY A 543 -24.82 -11.60 29.29
CA GLY A 543 -25.22 -11.71 27.90
C GLY A 543 -26.70 -11.44 27.62
N THR A 544 -27.45 -10.85 28.56
CA THR A 544 -28.87 -10.55 28.39
C THR A 544 -29.14 -9.18 27.77
N GLN A 545 -28.14 -8.30 27.77
CA GLN A 545 -28.24 -6.93 27.29
C GLN A 545 -27.09 -6.60 26.33
N VAL A 546 -27.33 -5.60 25.48
CA VAL A 546 -26.34 -5.04 24.55
C VAL A 546 -26.20 -3.55 24.81
N TYR A 547 -24.98 -3.07 25.04
CA TYR A 547 -24.66 -1.65 25.08
C TYR A 547 -24.14 -1.20 23.72
N PHE A 548 -24.47 0.01 23.30
CA PHE A 548 -24.04 0.56 22.01
C PHE A 548 -24.11 2.08 22.04
N SER A 549 -23.32 2.75 21.19
CA SER A 549 -23.43 4.19 21.00
C SER A 549 -24.45 4.49 19.91
N SER A 550 -25.34 5.46 20.13
CA SER A 550 -26.31 5.88 19.11
C SER A 550 -26.72 7.34 19.26
N ASN A 551 -27.32 7.90 18.21
CA ASN A 551 -27.87 9.25 18.16
C ASN A 551 -29.41 9.29 18.17
N MET A 552 -30.10 8.22 18.62
CA MET A 552 -31.58 8.11 18.60
C MET A 552 -32.31 9.31 19.24
N ALA A 553 -31.73 9.95 20.26
CA ALA A 553 -32.31 11.12 20.93
C ALA A 553 -31.85 12.46 20.34
N GLY A 554 -31.28 12.48 19.13
CA GLY A 554 -30.71 13.66 18.48
C GLY A 554 -29.30 14.04 18.94
N GLN A 555 -28.76 13.35 19.95
CA GLN A 555 -27.39 13.48 20.44
C GLN A 555 -26.78 12.08 20.65
N TRP A 556 -25.46 11.97 20.47
CA TRP A 556 -24.74 10.72 20.70
C TRP A 556 -24.73 10.36 22.19
N GLY A 557 -24.92 9.08 22.50
CA GLY A 557 -24.89 8.55 23.87
C GLY A 557 -24.79 7.02 23.89
N ILE A 558 -24.53 6.45 25.06
CA ILE A 558 -24.61 5.00 25.29
C ILE A 558 -26.06 4.63 25.57
N TYR A 559 -26.54 3.65 24.80
CA TYR A 559 -27.83 3.02 24.97
C TYR A 559 -27.66 1.57 25.41
N ARG A 560 -28.69 1.07 26.07
CA ARG A 560 -28.82 -0.31 26.54
C ARG A 560 -30.04 -0.93 25.89
N TYR A 561 -29.85 -2.08 25.27
CA TYR A 561 -30.88 -2.91 24.66
C TYR A 561 -31.06 -4.18 25.48
N THR A 562 -32.27 -4.44 25.97
CA THR A 562 -32.58 -5.68 26.70
C THR A 562 -33.13 -6.73 25.73
N LEU A 563 -32.40 -7.83 25.51
CA LEU A 563 -32.72 -8.81 24.46
C LEU A 563 -34.08 -9.50 24.67
N ALA A 564 -34.53 -9.65 25.92
CA ALA A 564 -35.78 -10.35 26.23
C ALA A 564 -37.03 -9.47 26.08
N SER A 565 -36.93 -8.18 26.40
CA SER A 565 -38.06 -7.23 26.34
C SER A 565 -38.04 -6.34 25.10
N GLU A 566 -36.94 -6.32 24.35
CA GLU A 566 -36.69 -5.40 23.22
C GLU A 566 -36.73 -3.92 23.62
N GLU A 567 -36.56 -3.62 24.91
CA GLU A 567 -36.54 -2.26 25.44
C GLU A 567 -35.19 -1.60 25.21
N VAL A 568 -35.24 -0.31 24.86
CA VAL A 568 -34.08 0.53 24.57
C VAL A 568 -34.11 1.76 25.45
N GLU A 569 -33.02 2.02 26.17
CA GLU A 569 -32.89 3.19 27.04
C GLU A 569 -31.50 3.82 26.95
N MET A 570 -31.43 5.15 27.09
CA MET A 570 -30.15 5.86 27.17
C MET A 570 -29.61 5.78 28.60
N ILE A 571 -28.33 5.41 28.73
CA ILE A 571 -27.65 5.27 30.02
C ILE A 571 -26.64 6.39 30.27
N ALA A 572 -25.99 6.89 29.22
CA ALA A 572 -25.03 7.98 29.33
C ALA A 572 -25.01 8.87 28.09
N GLU A 573 -24.86 10.18 28.27
CA GLU A 573 -24.70 11.15 27.19
C GLU A 573 -23.24 11.20 26.68
N ASN A 574 -23.07 11.52 25.39
CA ASN A 574 -21.78 11.70 24.72
C ASN A 574 -20.81 10.49 24.79
N GLY A 575 -21.33 9.29 25.06
CA GLY A 575 -20.52 8.09 25.16
C GLY A 575 -20.33 7.37 23.83
N LYS A 576 -19.14 6.76 23.66
CA LYS A 576 -18.67 6.15 22.41
C LYS A 576 -18.54 4.64 22.48
N PHE A 577 -18.08 4.08 23.59
CA PHE A 577 -17.97 2.64 23.83
C PHE A 577 -18.08 2.36 25.33
N ALA A 578 -18.75 1.28 25.71
CA ALA A 578 -18.99 0.92 27.10
C ALA A 578 -18.78 -0.59 27.35
N ILE A 579 -18.40 -0.95 28.57
CA ILE A 579 -18.34 -2.33 29.09
C ILE A 579 -18.88 -2.36 30.52
N GLU A 580 -19.42 -3.51 30.91
CA GLU A 580 -20.01 -3.72 32.24
C GLU A 580 -19.02 -4.42 33.20
N ASP A 581 -19.00 -3.96 34.46
CA ASP A 581 -18.27 -4.60 35.56
C ASP A 581 -19.09 -5.70 36.25
N GLU A 582 -18.56 -6.31 37.31
CA GLU A 582 -19.24 -7.40 38.03
C GLU A 582 -20.43 -6.96 38.91
N HIS A 583 -20.63 -5.66 39.10
CA HIS A 583 -21.69 -5.06 39.89
C HIS A 583 -22.79 -4.42 39.04
N GLY A 584 -22.67 -4.48 37.70
CA GLY A 584 -23.60 -3.85 36.75
C GLY A 584 -23.30 -2.36 36.50
N GLY A 585 -22.18 -1.86 36.99
CA GLY A 585 -21.66 -0.54 36.66
C GLY A 585 -21.00 -0.53 35.28
N LEU A 586 -20.88 0.65 34.66
CA LEU A 586 -20.37 0.80 33.31
C LEU A 586 -19.10 1.63 33.27
N TYR A 587 -18.04 1.04 32.73
CA TYR A 587 -16.88 1.79 32.23
C TYR A 587 -17.13 2.20 30.79
N TYR A 588 -16.95 3.47 30.45
CA TYR A 588 -17.19 3.95 29.10
C TYR A 588 -16.28 5.13 28.72
N SER A 589 -16.06 5.28 27.41
CA SER A 589 -15.35 6.42 26.83
C SER A 589 -16.31 7.43 26.22
N LYS A 590 -15.84 8.67 26.03
CA LYS A 590 -16.59 9.75 25.40
C LYS A 590 -15.99 10.14 24.06
N ASP A 591 -16.81 10.71 23.18
CA ASP A 591 -16.30 11.16 21.88
C ASP A 591 -15.35 12.36 22.01
N ASN A 592 -14.23 12.29 21.29
CA ASN A 592 -13.15 13.30 21.28
C ASN A 592 -12.61 13.72 22.66
N LEU A 593 -12.75 12.86 23.68
CA LEU A 593 -12.27 13.12 25.03
C LEU A 593 -11.40 11.96 25.52
N ALA A 594 -10.23 12.29 26.06
CA ALA A 594 -9.34 11.31 26.66
C ALA A 594 -9.89 10.83 28.02
N GLY A 595 -9.68 9.55 28.32
CA GLY A 595 -10.03 8.92 29.58
C GLY A 595 -11.15 7.89 29.51
N ILE A 596 -11.33 7.21 30.64
CA ILE A 596 -12.38 6.22 30.90
C ILE A 596 -13.21 6.74 32.07
N PHE A 597 -14.51 6.82 31.86
CA PHE A 597 -15.50 7.25 32.84
C PHE A 597 -16.19 6.02 33.42
N TYR A 598 -16.63 6.11 34.67
CA TYR A 598 -17.40 5.06 35.32
C TYR A 598 -18.75 5.59 35.78
N LEU A 599 -19.80 4.85 35.48
CA LEU A 599 -21.16 5.06 35.96
C LEU A 599 -21.57 3.87 36.85
N PRO A 600 -21.72 4.06 38.16
CA PRO A 600 -22.16 3.00 39.06
C PRO A 600 -23.57 2.50 38.72
N ALA A 601 -23.86 1.23 39.03
CA ALA A 601 -25.17 0.60 38.77
C ALA A 601 -26.36 1.29 39.48
N ASP A 602 -26.09 1.95 40.60
CA ASP A 602 -27.09 2.71 41.37
C ASP A 602 -27.36 4.11 40.80
N GLY A 603 -26.59 4.54 39.78
CA GLY A 603 -26.72 5.84 39.14
C GLY A 603 -26.23 7.03 39.97
N ASN A 604 -25.41 6.81 41.01
CA ASN A 604 -24.89 7.85 41.92
C ASN A 604 -23.87 8.83 41.31
N GLY A 605 -24.03 9.17 40.03
CA GLY A 605 -23.20 10.13 39.31
C GLY A 605 -21.97 9.48 38.66
N GLU A 606 -21.59 10.05 37.52
CA GLU A 606 -20.37 9.67 36.79
C GLU A 606 -19.11 10.19 37.50
N TYR A 607 -18.03 9.40 37.47
CA TYR A 607 -16.69 9.90 37.76
C TYR A 607 -15.64 9.43 36.73
N LEU A 608 -14.51 10.12 36.68
CA LEU A 608 -13.37 9.78 35.82
C LEU A 608 -12.53 8.68 36.49
N ALA A 609 -12.48 7.49 35.90
CA ALA A 609 -11.67 6.37 36.41
C ALA A 609 -10.19 6.55 36.08
N THR A 610 -9.86 7.01 34.87
CA THR A 610 -8.50 7.39 34.47
C THR A 610 -8.54 8.38 33.30
N ALA A 611 -7.56 9.29 33.23
CA ALA A 611 -7.39 10.23 32.12
C ALA A 611 -6.44 9.72 31.01
N GLU A 612 -5.83 8.55 31.23
CA GLU A 612 -4.65 8.12 30.47
C GLU A 612 -4.98 7.40 29.14
N LEU A 613 -6.25 7.01 28.93
CA LEU A 613 -6.69 6.45 27.63
C LEU A 613 -6.81 7.59 26.61
N ALA A 614 -6.00 7.54 25.54
CA ALA A 614 -6.06 8.55 24.49
C ALA A 614 -7.44 8.57 23.78
N ALA A 615 -7.91 9.73 23.36
CA ALA A 615 -9.20 9.89 22.65
C ALA A 615 -9.28 9.05 21.35
N THR A 616 -8.13 8.78 20.71
CA THR A 616 -8.01 7.92 19.52
C THR A 616 -8.13 6.42 19.83
N ASP A 617 -7.92 6.01 21.07
CA ASP A 617 -7.97 4.62 21.57
C ASP A 617 -9.27 4.33 22.33
N TRP A 618 -10.32 5.10 22.05
CA TRP A 618 -11.61 5.11 22.73
C TRP A 618 -12.25 3.75 23.06
N GLY A 619 -11.80 2.62 22.49
CA GLY A 619 -12.30 1.28 22.82
C GLY A 619 -11.26 0.32 23.40
N SER A 620 -10.00 0.72 23.57
CA SER A 620 -8.91 -0.19 23.96
C SER A 620 -8.84 -0.36 25.48
N PHE A 621 -9.94 -0.86 26.06
CA PHE A 621 -10.05 -1.26 27.45
C PHE A 621 -11.05 -2.41 27.63
N PHE A 622 -10.85 -3.22 28.67
CA PHE A 622 -11.73 -4.33 29.04
C PHE A 622 -11.68 -4.58 30.56
N TYR A 623 -12.68 -5.26 31.10
CA TYR A 623 -12.78 -5.58 32.52
C TYR A 623 -12.62 -7.08 32.75
N HIS A 624 -11.67 -7.47 33.60
CA HIS A 624 -11.34 -8.87 33.88
C HIS A 624 -10.80 -9.04 35.30
N ASP A 625 -11.23 -10.10 35.99
CA ASP A 625 -10.77 -10.45 37.35
C ASP A 625 -10.79 -9.26 38.33
N ALA A 626 -11.93 -8.59 38.41
CA ALA A 626 -12.20 -7.39 39.20
C ALA A 626 -11.41 -6.12 38.82
N GLU A 627 -10.56 -6.17 37.79
CA GLU A 627 -9.68 -5.06 37.41
C GLU A 627 -10.04 -4.49 36.03
N LEU A 628 -9.85 -3.18 35.87
CA LEU A 628 -9.96 -2.50 34.57
C LEU A 628 -8.60 -2.51 33.86
N TYR A 629 -8.54 -3.06 32.66
CA TYR A 629 -7.36 -3.04 31.80
C TYR A 629 -7.55 -2.03 30.67
N PHE A 630 -6.53 -1.23 30.37
CA PHE A 630 -6.60 -0.25 29.28
C PHE A 630 -5.22 0.01 28.64
N LEU A 631 -5.25 0.51 27.42
CA LEU A 631 -4.04 0.89 26.68
C LEU A 631 -3.61 2.31 27.03
N LYS A 632 -2.37 2.44 27.53
CA LYS A 632 -1.68 3.71 27.75
C LYS A 632 -0.59 3.86 26.70
N ARG A 633 -0.52 5.02 26.03
CA ARG A 633 0.49 5.29 25.01
C ARG A 633 1.50 6.31 25.49
N THR A 634 2.75 6.07 25.12
CA THR A 634 3.86 7.00 25.28
C THR A 634 4.59 7.15 23.95
N ASP A 635 5.55 8.08 23.85
CA ASP A 635 6.38 8.21 22.65
C ASP A 635 7.20 6.94 22.37
N ASP A 636 7.43 6.11 23.38
CA ASP A 636 8.32 4.96 23.31
C ASP A 636 7.65 3.59 23.35
N GLU A 637 6.49 3.50 24.01
CA GLU A 637 5.81 2.26 24.35
C GLU A 637 4.28 2.36 24.24
N ASP A 638 3.68 1.26 23.77
CA ASP A 638 2.27 0.90 23.97
C ASP A 638 2.19 0.01 25.23
N ILE A 639 1.58 0.51 26.30
CA ILE A 639 1.61 -0.10 27.62
C ILE A 639 0.20 -0.60 27.96
N LEU A 640 0.03 -1.89 28.19
CA LEU A 640 -1.19 -2.41 28.79
C LEU A 640 -1.10 -2.19 30.30
N VAL A 641 -2.01 -1.38 30.83
CA VAL A 641 -2.11 -1.02 32.25
C VAL A 641 -3.34 -1.68 32.84
N ARG A 642 -3.24 -2.14 34.09
CA ARG A 642 -4.39 -2.52 34.91
C ARG A 642 -4.57 -1.54 36.06
N LEU A 643 -5.81 -1.17 36.33
CA LEU A 643 -6.21 -0.29 37.41
C LEU A 643 -6.82 -1.17 38.52
N ASP A 644 -6.26 -1.09 39.73
CA ASP A 644 -6.80 -1.79 40.90
C ASP A 644 -7.94 -1.00 41.58
N ASP A 645 -8.61 -1.62 42.56
CA ASP A 645 -9.74 -1.03 43.31
C ASP A 645 -9.37 0.24 44.08
N GLU A 646 -8.08 0.48 44.33
CA GLU A 646 -7.57 1.69 44.99
C GLU A 646 -7.25 2.80 43.98
N GLY A 647 -7.50 2.57 42.69
CA GLY A 647 -7.20 3.50 41.59
C GLY A 647 -5.72 3.57 41.24
N ARG A 648 -4.92 2.56 41.59
CA ARG A 648 -3.48 2.52 41.26
C ARG A 648 -3.25 1.79 39.95
N GLU A 649 -2.41 2.39 39.11
CA GLU A 649 -1.98 1.81 37.84
C GLU A 649 -0.84 0.82 38.04
N HIS A 650 -0.98 -0.37 37.48
CA HIS A 650 0.07 -1.39 37.41
C HIS A 650 0.30 -1.78 35.96
N VAL A 651 1.56 -1.83 35.52
CA VAL A 651 1.89 -2.30 34.17
C VAL A 651 1.67 -3.82 34.10
N ALA A 652 0.84 -4.26 33.15
CA ALA A 652 0.68 -5.68 32.83
C ALA A 652 1.83 -6.12 31.91
N PHE A 653 1.98 -5.46 30.76
CA PHE A 653 3.15 -5.56 29.89
C PHE A 653 3.26 -4.33 28.98
N SER A 654 4.43 -4.12 28.39
CA SER A 654 4.64 -3.09 27.36
C SER A 654 5.10 -3.71 26.04
N LEU A 655 4.79 -3.01 24.96
CA LEU A 655 5.30 -3.23 23.62
C LEU A 655 5.90 -1.91 23.11
N PRO A 656 6.76 -1.93 22.08
CA PRO A 656 7.19 -0.70 21.42
C PRO A 656 5.99 0.16 20.99
N ALA A 657 6.12 1.48 21.01
CA ALA A 657 5.08 2.38 20.54
C ALA A 657 4.59 1.99 19.14
N LEU A 658 3.28 2.17 18.89
CA LEU A 658 2.62 1.83 17.64
C LEU A 658 2.66 0.33 17.28
N SER A 659 2.76 -0.55 18.29
CA SER A 659 2.61 -2.00 18.08
C SER A 659 1.14 -2.42 18.04
N ILE A 660 0.30 -1.75 18.82
CA ILE A 660 -1.13 -2.05 18.97
C ILE A 660 -1.92 -1.03 18.16
N ARG A 661 -2.87 -1.50 17.36
CA ARG A 661 -3.76 -0.65 16.56
C ARG A 661 -4.55 0.30 17.47
N ASN A 662 -4.94 1.46 16.95
CA ASN A 662 -5.82 2.39 17.67
C ASN A 662 -7.26 1.84 17.79
N GLU A 663 -8.15 2.63 18.39
CA GLU A 663 -9.60 2.36 18.53
C GLU A 663 -9.91 1.25 19.55
N ARG A 664 -10.56 0.14 19.15
CA ARG A 664 -10.95 -0.99 20.01
C ARG A 664 -10.09 -2.23 19.77
N ALA A 665 -8.78 -2.09 19.96
CA ALA A 665 -7.82 -3.11 19.57
C ALA A 665 -7.67 -4.29 20.55
N LEU A 666 -8.23 -4.16 21.76
CA LEU A 666 -8.11 -5.15 22.84
C LEU A 666 -9.43 -5.88 23.09
N SER A 667 -9.34 -7.19 23.33
CA SER A 667 -10.44 -7.97 23.90
C SER A 667 -9.91 -9.02 24.88
N ILE A 668 -10.70 -9.35 25.90
CA ILE A 668 -10.36 -10.45 26.80
C ILE A 668 -10.51 -11.81 26.09
N SER A 669 -9.69 -12.77 26.50
CA SER A 669 -9.80 -14.19 26.16
C SER A 669 -9.69 -15.03 27.43
N ASN A 670 -10.29 -16.23 27.42
CA ASN A 670 -10.21 -17.16 28.54
C ASN A 670 -8.75 -17.50 28.92
N ASN A 671 -8.54 -17.87 30.19
CA ASN A 671 -7.24 -18.29 30.76
C ASN A 671 -6.18 -17.17 30.86
N ASN A 672 -6.55 -15.99 31.36
CA ASN A 672 -5.63 -14.87 31.58
C ASN A 672 -4.89 -14.45 30.30
N ARG A 673 -5.63 -14.30 29.20
CA ARG A 673 -5.10 -13.96 27.88
C ARG A 673 -5.83 -12.78 27.28
N VAL A 674 -5.15 -12.00 26.47
CA VAL A 674 -5.71 -10.87 25.73
C VAL A 674 -5.57 -11.10 24.24
N VAL A 675 -6.64 -10.82 23.50
CA VAL A 675 -6.62 -10.71 22.04
C VAL A 675 -6.23 -9.28 21.70
N VAL A 676 -5.18 -9.11 20.92
CA VAL A 676 -4.60 -7.82 20.56
C VAL A 676 -4.55 -7.71 19.04
N SER A 677 -5.18 -6.65 18.52
CA SER A 677 -5.06 -6.25 17.13
C SER A 677 -3.77 -5.49 16.95
N MET A 678 -2.80 -6.13 16.31
CA MET A 678 -1.49 -5.55 16.10
C MET A 678 -1.54 -4.61 14.92
N LEU A 679 -0.95 -3.42 15.09
CA LEU A 679 -0.59 -2.58 13.96
C LEU A 679 0.56 -3.30 13.24
N GLY A 680 0.39 -3.58 11.95
CA GLY A 680 1.44 -4.21 11.15
C GLY A 680 2.70 -3.34 11.11
N ILE A 681 3.85 -3.94 10.76
CA ILE A 681 5.02 -3.15 10.37
C ILE A 681 4.57 -2.32 9.16
N ASN A 682 4.46 -1.00 9.33
CA ASN A 682 4.15 -0.11 8.24
C ASN A 682 5.42 0.02 7.41
N ASP A 683 5.45 -0.69 6.29
CA ASP A 683 6.55 -0.70 5.34
C ASP A 683 6.00 -0.30 3.97
N ALA A 684 6.76 0.43 3.17
CA ALA A 684 6.35 0.77 1.81
C ALA A 684 7.56 0.91 0.90
N ASP A 685 7.46 0.25 -0.26
CA ASP A 685 8.45 0.34 -1.31
C ASP A 685 7.89 1.20 -2.46
N ILE A 686 8.76 1.94 -3.14
CA ILE A 686 8.43 2.64 -4.38
C ILE A 686 8.65 1.69 -5.56
N TYR A 687 7.69 1.64 -6.47
CA TYR A 687 7.70 0.87 -7.71
C TYR A 687 7.52 1.80 -8.92
N SER A 688 7.97 1.35 -10.09
CA SER A 688 7.65 1.95 -11.38
C SER A 688 6.85 1.00 -12.26
N VAL A 689 6.01 1.58 -13.12
CA VAL A 689 5.31 0.88 -14.20
C VAL A 689 5.42 1.71 -15.50
N PRO A 690 5.79 1.11 -16.65
CA PRO A 690 5.86 1.84 -17.91
C PRO A 690 4.50 2.36 -18.37
N LEU A 691 4.47 3.59 -18.89
CA LEU A 691 3.30 4.17 -19.53
C LEU A 691 3.02 3.45 -20.85
N ARG A 692 1.74 3.30 -21.20
CA ARG A 692 1.35 2.70 -22.49
C ARG A 692 1.66 3.70 -23.61
N SER A 693 2.29 3.27 -24.70
CA SER A 693 2.06 3.93 -25.99
C SER A 693 0.67 3.50 -26.45
N LEU A 694 -0.29 4.43 -26.44
CA LEU A 694 -1.61 4.20 -27.03
C LEU A 694 -1.52 4.10 -28.55
#